data_AF-A0A370T9D0-F1
#
_entry.id   AF-A0A370T9D0-F1
#
_cell.length_a   1.000
_cell.length_b   1.000
_cell.length_c   1.000
_cell.angle_alpha   90.00
_cell.angle_beta   90.00
_cell.angle_gamma   90.00
#
_symmetry.space_group_name_H-M   'P 1'
#
loop_
_entity.id
_entity.type
_entity.pdbx_description
1 polymer ?
#
loop_
_entity_poly.entity_id
_entity_poly.type
_entity_poly.pdbx_seq_one_letter_code
_entity_poly.pdbx_strand_id
1 'polypeptide(L)'
;MPSSGRPFPLETVTKRQLRHLCKVLWSWPDCEGCCDDKPCSSHGCPFKRMKRLSRFFEHYKDVIAAYEPDTKHGEGVAALTCHEDLFRILVLLRSSPELTRSQIRNTLFADRQGVDEEGAIDIAVKIMVMVNCSADLRSASGLQDRVRWPNDIPFSQFVSDLFPTPTDHPRLNEDDMEIHSWSNEDDLEKGVDKVDIKGALLAKKLKKHAGLNFQPTDDLRCHLRLDKKNGVLELYHHAAFLKEHLRLTKDKPENLSLEESLRLGALPRQLVLEILDSLQKILFPRTDKKSRKILDSLTATQGFDEDCGRYESTTIRNAKEKDIPYHYFGARLAELHEELENPTPRGIERWFQRKSGARYVMMATLVGVLIAIILGIAGLAACEWQQLGAVEALLDKEAELRVDSIDNNIKTPLHIAASTGRVDIVKMLLKEIWDFGMGGVLLESKDNDGSTPLHLAAGHGRCKVTFELLEKRVRPPRAAGVENNEGRVPLHLGAINGHLSVVQRLLDWDVEQIKAVDKNSSNPIHLAVERGNFGVVLSICKEHKKQNYSLDVFNSEKKEESTLTPLHLALYTRTYQVLHPFTCRAAKGFLDITKLLIRFGANPTARTSDGSTLLHFASENGNVRVVEELFYHQDFVSPMNIRENQGRLPIFLAAKGGHYRVIELLRSKFTASDASDLEGHTVLHYACEGGSLTFVKELLDGDFVGRLDVLDNEERTPLHIAATAGHLQIVRELLERRANSELPDKNHYTPLKLANNEGVIKELLPSDGKTRAQRVERSDSRRCWGTSAFRGKLICTLTL
;
A
#
# COMPACT_ATOMS: atom_id res chain seq x y z
N MET A 1 -7.63 -8.28 52.38
CA MET A 1 -8.63 -9.36 52.37
C MET A 1 -8.47 -10.11 51.05
N PRO A 2 -8.27 -11.44 51.05
CA PRO A 2 -8.25 -12.20 49.80
C PRO A 2 -9.70 -12.40 49.37
N SER A 3 -10.08 -11.79 48.24
CA SER A 3 -11.39 -11.99 47.63
C SER A 3 -11.46 -13.42 47.07
N SER A 4 -12.14 -14.29 47.83
CA SER A 4 -12.88 -15.48 47.40
C SER A 4 -12.60 -15.97 45.97
N GLY A 5 -11.72 -16.96 45.86
CA GLY A 5 -11.58 -17.77 44.65
C GLY A 5 -12.91 -18.43 44.29
N ARG A 6 -13.36 -18.23 43.05
CA ARG A 6 -14.20 -19.21 42.37
C ARG A 6 -13.25 -20.08 41.55
N PRO A 7 -13.32 -21.42 41.66
CA PRO A 7 -12.45 -22.29 40.90
C PRO A 7 -12.92 -22.24 39.45
N PHE A 8 -12.14 -21.60 38.57
CA PHE A 8 -12.23 -21.97 37.18
C PHE A 8 -11.80 -23.45 37.09
N PRO A 9 -12.63 -24.38 36.60
CA PRO A 9 -12.36 -25.83 36.76
C PRO A 9 -11.11 -26.32 36.03
N LEU A 10 -10.46 -25.46 35.24
CA LEU A 10 -9.23 -25.77 34.51
C LEU A 10 -7.96 -25.12 35.11
N GLU A 11 -8.07 -24.37 36.21
CA GLU A 11 -6.92 -23.67 36.82
C GLU A 11 -5.84 -24.67 37.30
N THR A 12 -6.25 -25.86 37.73
CA THR A 12 -5.34 -26.92 38.17
C THR A 12 -5.07 -27.94 37.06
N VAL A 13 -3.91 -27.82 36.40
CA VAL A 13 -3.49 -28.76 35.34
C VAL A 13 -2.63 -29.89 35.90
N THR A 14 -3.15 -31.12 35.84
CA THR A 14 -2.46 -32.35 36.27
C THR A 14 -1.54 -32.91 35.18
N LYS A 15 -0.52 -33.68 35.58
CA LYS A 15 0.37 -34.41 34.66
C LYS A 15 -0.39 -35.37 33.73
N ARG A 16 -1.47 -35.97 34.22
CA ARG A 16 -2.38 -36.83 33.45
C ARG A 16 -3.08 -36.05 32.34
N GLN A 17 -3.58 -34.84 32.62
CA GLN A 17 -4.19 -33.97 31.61
C GLN A 17 -3.18 -33.51 30.56
N LEU A 18 -1.94 -33.17 30.96
CA LEU A 18 -0.87 -32.85 30.00
C LEU A 18 -0.55 -34.03 29.07
N ARG A 19 -0.55 -35.27 29.60
CA ARG A 19 -0.39 -36.46 28.76
C ARG A 19 -1.56 -36.62 27.79
N HIS A 20 -2.79 -36.42 28.26
CA HIS A 20 -3.98 -36.49 27.41
C HIS A 20 -3.94 -35.43 26.31
N LEU A 21 -3.54 -34.19 26.63
CA LEU A 21 -3.31 -33.13 25.65
C LEU A 21 -2.34 -33.56 24.55
N CYS A 22 -1.20 -34.17 24.89
CA CYS A 22 -0.26 -34.68 23.88
C CYS A 22 -0.86 -35.78 23.00
N LYS A 23 -1.73 -36.64 23.55
CA LYS A 23 -2.45 -37.65 22.76
C LYS A 23 -3.42 -36.99 21.78
N VAL A 24 -4.14 -35.96 22.23
CA VAL A 24 -5.12 -35.24 21.41
C VAL A 24 -4.45 -34.41 20.32
N LEU A 25 -3.35 -33.71 20.63
CA LEU A 25 -2.65 -32.89 19.64
C LEU A 25 -1.85 -33.73 18.65
N TRP A 26 -1.08 -34.72 19.11
CA TRP A 26 -0.07 -35.40 18.29
C TRP A 26 -0.27 -36.92 18.16
N SER A 27 -1.41 -37.46 18.60
CA SER A 27 -1.73 -38.90 18.54
C SER A 27 -0.65 -39.79 19.15
N TRP A 28 -0.02 -39.34 20.23
CA TRP A 28 1.05 -40.13 20.88
C TRP A 28 0.52 -41.48 21.38
N PRO A 29 1.19 -42.60 21.04
CA PRO A 29 0.75 -43.93 21.45
C PRO A 29 0.86 -44.10 22.98
N ASP A 30 -0.02 -44.94 23.51
CA ASP A 30 0.06 -45.40 24.88
C ASP A 30 1.34 -46.21 25.11
N CYS A 31 1.96 -45.99 26.27
CA CYS A 31 3.13 -46.75 26.69
C CYS A 31 2.84 -47.36 28.05
N GLU A 32 2.79 -48.69 28.10
CA GLU A 32 2.44 -49.48 29.30
C GLU A 32 3.38 -49.23 30.49
N GLY A 33 4.62 -48.77 30.25
CA GLY A 33 5.59 -48.43 31.29
C GLY A 33 5.61 -46.96 31.75
N CYS A 34 4.80 -46.08 31.15
CA CYS A 34 4.78 -44.64 31.41
C CYS A 34 3.67 -44.32 32.46
N CYS A 35 3.85 -44.71 33.75
CA CYS A 35 2.95 -44.36 34.88
C CYS A 35 3.28 -42.98 35.49
N ASP A 36 2.37 -42.39 36.28
CA ASP A 36 2.49 -40.99 36.73
C ASP A 36 3.74 -40.68 37.57
N ASP A 37 4.39 -41.68 38.19
CA ASP A 37 5.54 -41.49 39.08
C ASP A 37 6.82 -42.29 38.75
N LYS A 38 6.87 -43.07 37.66
CA LYS A 38 8.08 -43.84 37.28
C LYS A 38 8.60 -43.44 35.89
N PRO A 39 9.92 -43.21 35.72
CA PRO A 39 10.51 -42.98 34.41
C PRO A 39 10.45 -44.27 33.59
N CYS A 40 9.87 -44.20 32.40
CA CYS A 40 9.81 -45.36 31.51
C CYS A 40 11.20 -45.72 30.96
N SER A 41 11.50 -47.02 30.94
CA SER A 41 12.78 -47.55 30.44
C SER A 41 12.82 -47.67 28.91
N SER A 42 11.67 -47.69 28.23
CA SER A 42 11.59 -47.82 26.76
C SER A 42 12.26 -46.64 26.04
N HIS A 43 13.20 -46.94 25.13
CA HIS A 43 13.94 -45.93 24.36
C HIS A 43 13.05 -45.12 23.40
N GLY A 44 11.83 -45.61 23.12
CA GLY A 44 10.85 -44.98 22.22
C GLY A 44 9.65 -44.29 22.88
N CYS A 45 9.50 -44.26 24.22
CA CYS A 45 8.30 -43.63 24.84
C CYS A 45 8.26 -42.12 24.48
N PRO A 46 7.22 -41.63 23.78
CA PRO A 46 7.13 -40.24 23.36
C PRO A 46 7.02 -39.29 24.56
N PHE A 47 6.45 -39.77 25.66
CA PHE A 47 6.31 -39.02 26.92
C PHE A 47 7.65 -38.65 27.59
N LYS A 48 8.79 -39.24 27.20
CA LYS A 48 10.11 -38.75 27.61
C LYS A 48 10.37 -37.33 27.11
N ARG A 49 9.78 -36.95 25.97
CA ARG A 49 9.92 -35.63 25.35
C ARG A 49 9.06 -34.56 26.00
N MET A 50 8.08 -34.91 26.85
CA MET A 50 7.28 -33.92 27.60
C MET A 50 8.13 -32.94 28.39
N LYS A 51 9.27 -33.39 28.94
CA LYS A 51 10.19 -32.49 29.66
C LYS A 51 10.71 -31.34 28.80
N ARG A 52 10.82 -31.54 27.48
CA ARG A 52 11.25 -30.53 26.51
C ARG A 52 10.12 -29.57 26.14
N LEU A 53 8.86 -29.97 26.32
CA LEU A 53 7.67 -29.16 26.04
C LEU A 53 7.23 -28.31 27.24
N SER A 54 8.10 -28.08 28.23
CA SER A 54 7.76 -27.35 29.44
C SER A 54 7.20 -25.96 29.15
N ARG A 55 7.83 -25.21 28.23
CA ARG A 55 7.37 -23.87 27.80
C ARG A 55 6.01 -23.89 27.11
N PHE A 56 5.76 -24.90 26.28
CA PHE A 56 4.44 -25.09 25.69
C PHE A 56 3.37 -25.36 26.76
N PHE A 57 3.70 -26.16 27.79
CA PHE A 57 2.77 -26.43 28.88
C PHE A 57 2.56 -25.22 29.81
N GLU A 58 3.55 -24.33 29.96
CA GLU A 58 3.38 -23.04 30.62
C GLU A 58 2.40 -22.18 29.83
N HIS A 59 2.60 -22.03 28.52
CA HIS A 59 1.66 -21.33 27.65
C HIS A 59 0.24 -21.92 27.72
N TYR A 60 0.09 -23.24 27.70
CA TYR A 60 -1.20 -23.91 27.88
C TYR A 60 -1.88 -23.52 29.19
N LYS A 61 -1.15 -23.49 30.30
CA LYS A 61 -1.67 -23.08 31.61
C LYS A 61 -2.09 -21.61 31.59
N ASP A 62 -1.28 -20.74 30.98
CA ASP A 62 -1.55 -19.31 30.92
C ASP A 62 -2.80 -19.00 30.08
N VAL A 63 -2.95 -19.65 28.91
CA VAL A 63 -4.12 -19.50 28.04
C VAL A 63 -5.40 -19.94 28.76
N ILE A 64 -5.32 -21.03 29.52
CA ILE A 64 -6.45 -21.55 30.28
C ILE A 64 -6.78 -20.66 31.47
N ALA A 65 -5.76 -20.19 32.21
CA ALA A 65 -5.95 -19.29 33.33
C ALA A 65 -6.54 -17.94 32.92
N ALA A 66 -6.28 -17.50 31.69
CA ALA A 66 -6.82 -16.27 31.12
C ALA A 66 -8.27 -16.38 30.61
N TYR A 67 -8.90 -17.56 30.67
CA TYR A 67 -10.30 -17.72 30.25
C TYR A 67 -11.25 -17.25 31.35
N GLU A 68 -12.00 -16.21 31.06
CA GLU A 68 -13.09 -15.73 31.91
C GLU A 68 -14.42 -15.89 31.14
N PRO A 69 -15.27 -16.88 31.49
CA PRO A 69 -16.56 -17.03 30.83
C PRO A 69 -17.44 -15.81 31.14
N ASP A 70 -18.00 -15.21 30.10
CA ASP A 70 -18.74 -13.94 30.16
C ASP A 70 -20.15 -14.15 30.80
N THR A 71 -20.18 -14.33 32.12
CA THR A 71 -21.37 -14.74 32.89
C THR A 71 -22.39 -13.61 33.18
N LYS A 72 -22.33 -12.50 32.44
CA LYS A 72 -23.08 -11.27 32.73
C LYS A 72 -24.61 -11.36 32.58
N HIS A 73 -25.16 -12.44 32.00
CA HIS A 73 -26.60 -12.53 31.67
C HIS A 73 -27.38 -13.69 32.34
N GLY A 74 -26.86 -14.31 33.40
CA GLY A 74 -27.64 -15.23 34.25
C GLY A 74 -27.51 -16.72 33.88
N GLU A 75 -27.57 -17.54 34.93
CA GLU A 75 -27.67 -19.01 35.01
C GLU A 75 -27.42 -19.82 33.71
N GLY A 76 -26.15 -20.04 33.37
CA GLY A 76 -25.75 -21.01 32.34
C GLY A 76 -24.44 -21.70 32.70
N VAL A 77 -24.31 -22.97 32.33
CA VAL A 77 -23.08 -23.75 32.50
C VAL A 77 -22.02 -23.21 31.55
N ALA A 78 -20.81 -22.93 32.02
CA ALA A 78 -19.71 -22.48 31.15
C ALA A 78 -19.44 -23.51 30.04
N ALA A 79 -19.10 -23.05 28.83
CA ALA A 79 -18.79 -23.94 27.71
C ALA A 79 -17.63 -24.91 28.01
N LEU A 80 -16.69 -24.49 28.85
CA LEU A 80 -15.62 -25.34 29.38
C LEU A 80 -15.85 -25.63 30.87
N THR A 81 -16.29 -26.85 31.20
CA THR A 81 -16.49 -27.29 32.59
C THR A 81 -15.37 -28.18 33.11
N CYS A 82 -14.62 -28.82 32.21
CA CYS A 82 -13.47 -29.65 32.53
C CYS A 82 -12.50 -29.74 31.35
N HIS A 83 -11.28 -30.22 31.59
CA HIS A 83 -10.27 -30.35 30.52
C HIS A 83 -10.74 -31.27 29.39
N GLU A 84 -11.62 -32.23 29.68
CA GLU A 84 -12.18 -33.13 28.66
C GLU A 84 -13.07 -32.39 27.65
N ASP A 85 -13.76 -31.31 28.05
CA ASP A 85 -14.54 -30.49 27.12
C ASP A 85 -13.60 -29.82 26.11
N LEU A 86 -12.50 -29.22 26.57
CA LEU A 86 -11.47 -28.64 25.72
C LEU A 86 -10.84 -29.69 24.79
N PHE A 87 -10.56 -30.89 25.30
CA PHE A 87 -10.02 -32.00 24.50
C PHE A 87 -11.00 -32.45 23.42
N ARG A 88 -12.31 -32.46 23.67
CA ARG A 88 -13.32 -32.74 22.63
C ARG A 88 -13.28 -31.71 21.50
N ILE A 89 -13.13 -30.42 21.82
CA ILE A 89 -12.99 -29.36 20.81
C ILE A 89 -11.74 -29.61 19.96
N LEU A 90 -10.60 -29.86 20.59
CA LEU A 90 -9.33 -30.14 19.90
C LEU A 90 -9.41 -31.40 19.02
N VAL A 91 -10.06 -32.47 19.48
CA VAL A 91 -10.28 -33.68 18.68
C VAL A 91 -11.12 -33.36 17.45
N LEU A 92 -12.18 -32.56 17.59
CA LEU A 92 -13.07 -32.21 16.48
C LEU A 92 -12.37 -31.33 15.43
N LEU A 93 -11.62 -30.32 15.86
CA LEU A 93 -10.80 -29.48 14.96
C LEU A 93 -9.81 -30.32 14.15
N ARG A 94 -9.25 -31.36 14.77
CA ARG A 94 -8.30 -32.27 14.12
C ARG A 94 -8.99 -33.28 13.21
N SER A 95 -10.08 -33.91 13.64
CA SER A 95 -10.76 -34.94 12.85
C SER A 95 -11.48 -34.36 11.63
N SER A 96 -11.94 -33.13 11.74
CA SER A 96 -12.86 -32.51 10.77
C SER A 96 -12.46 -31.06 10.46
N PRO A 97 -11.30 -30.83 9.81
CA PRO A 97 -10.81 -29.49 9.52
C PRO A 97 -11.67 -28.73 8.48
N GLU A 98 -12.58 -29.42 7.76
CA GLU A 98 -13.50 -28.79 6.81
C GLU A 98 -14.71 -28.12 7.45
N LEU A 99 -14.96 -28.37 8.74
CA LEU A 99 -16.10 -27.78 9.39
C LEU A 99 -15.87 -26.30 9.65
N THR A 100 -16.90 -25.50 9.42
CA THR A 100 -16.90 -24.09 9.77
C THR A 100 -17.03 -23.92 11.29
N ARG A 101 -16.63 -22.75 11.81
CA ARG A 101 -16.75 -22.45 13.24
C ARG A 101 -18.19 -22.60 13.75
N SER A 102 -19.18 -22.19 12.95
CA SER A 102 -20.60 -22.35 13.30
C SER A 102 -21.04 -23.82 13.34
N GLN A 103 -20.58 -24.64 12.40
CA GLN A 103 -20.86 -26.08 12.40
C GLN A 103 -20.22 -26.80 13.59
N ILE A 104 -18.98 -26.44 13.94
CA ILE A 104 -18.25 -26.96 15.11
C ILE A 104 -18.99 -26.60 16.39
N ARG A 105 -19.40 -25.33 16.54
CA ARG A 105 -20.20 -24.89 17.67
C ARG A 105 -21.49 -25.71 17.79
N ASN A 106 -22.23 -25.84 16.69
CA ASN A 106 -23.49 -26.58 16.68
C ASN A 106 -23.28 -28.08 16.99
N THR A 107 -22.17 -28.70 16.56
CA THR A 107 -21.91 -30.12 16.85
C THR A 107 -21.48 -30.37 18.29
N LEU A 108 -20.74 -29.43 18.91
CA LEU A 108 -20.26 -29.57 20.28
C LEU A 108 -21.30 -29.18 21.34
N PHE A 109 -22.14 -28.18 21.03
CA PHE A 109 -23.03 -27.55 21.99
C PHE A 109 -24.53 -27.74 21.67
N ALA A 110 -24.89 -28.61 20.71
CA ALA A 110 -26.30 -28.92 20.40
C ALA A 110 -27.11 -29.36 21.62
N ASP A 111 -26.52 -30.19 22.49
CA ASP A 111 -27.19 -30.76 23.66
C ASP A 111 -27.08 -29.87 24.92
N ARG A 112 -26.22 -28.84 24.88
CA ARG A 112 -25.90 -27.97 26.02
C ARG A 112 -25.57 -26.56 25.52
N GLN A 113 -26.50 -25.63 25.64
CA GLN A 113 -26.20 -24.21 25.42
C GLN A 113 -25.29 -23.71 26.54
N GLY A 114 -24.00 -23.51 26.21
CA GLY A 114 -22.98 -23.07 27.14
C GLY A 114 -22.85 -21.55 27.15
N VAL A 115 -22.44 -20.97 28.29
CA VAL A 115 -22.00 -19.57 28.31
C VAL A 115 -20.59 -19.50 27.72
N ASP A 116 -20.38 -18.61 26.74
CA ASP A 116 -19.10 -18.35 26.07
C ASP A 116 -18.51 -19.54 25.27
N GLU A 117 -19.33 -20.13 24.39
CA GLU A 117 -18.93 -21.16 23.42
C GLU A 117 -17.83 -20.69 22.45
N GLU A 118 -17.85 -19.41 22.11
CA GLU A 118 -16.88 -18.83 21.16
C GLU A 118 -15.50 -18.66 21.78
N GLY A 119 -15.41 -18.18 23.03
CA GLY A 119 -14.14 -18.12 23.75
C GLY A 119 -13.53 -19.50 23.98
N ALA A 120 -14.37 -20.52 24.20
CA ALA A 120 -13.92 -21.91 24.32
C ALA A 120 -13.24 -22.43 23.04
N ILE A 121 -13.82 -22.13 21.87
CA ILE A 121 -13.24 -22.49 20.57
C ILE A 121 -11.95 -21.70 20.33
N ASP A 122 -11.89 -20.40 20.65
CA ASP A 122 -10.70 -19.57 20.48
C ASP A 122 -9.51 -20.08 21.32
N ILE A 123 -9.77 -20.60 22.51
CA ILE A 123 -8.74 -21.23 23.34
C ILE A 123 -8.23 -22.51 22.72
N ALA A 124 -9.11 -23.36 22.20
CA ALA A 124 -8.69 -24.59 21.53
C ALA A 124 -7.80 -24.28 20.32
N VAL A 125 -8.16 -23.27 19.52
CA VAL A 125 -7.34 -22.80 18.39
C VAL A 125 -6.00 -22.22 18.85
N LYS A 126 -5.99 -21.39 19.90
CA LYS A 126 -4.75 -20.87 20.52
C LYS A 126 -3.81 -22.01 20.93
N ILE A 127 -4.33 -23.06 21.56
CA ILE A 127 -3.52 -24.19 22.03
C ILE A 127 -3.00 -25.04 20.87
N MET A 128 -3.81 -25.20 19.81
CA MET A 128 -3.46 -26.04 18.66
C MET A 128 -2.44 -25.38 17.72
N VAL A 129 -2.56 -24.07 17.48
CA VAL A 129 -1.78 -23.35 16.45
C VAL A 129 -0.80 -22.33 17.06
N MET A 130 -0.96 -21.98 18.35
CA MET A 130 -0.17 -20.96 19.06
C MET A 130 -0.29 -19.56 18.43
N VAL A 131 -1.53 -19.15 18.17
CA VAL A 131 -1.89 -17.85 17.58
C VAL A 131 -2.98 -17.18 18.41
N ASN A 132 -2.85 -15.88 18.67
CA ASN A 132 -3.83 -15.16 19.49
C ASN A 132 -5.09 -14.75 18.69
N CYS A 133 -6.18 -15.50 18.88
CA CYS A 133 -7.48 -15.28 18.22
C CYS A 133 -8.41 -14.26 18.90
N SER A 134 -8.09 -13.77 20.11
CA SER A 134 -9.01 -12.99 20.95
C SER A 134 -8.67 -11.51 21.09
N ALA A 135 -7.57 -11.04 20.51
CA ALA A 135 -7.07 -9.68 20.75
C ALA A 135 -7.48 -8.70 19.64
N ASP A 136 -8.35 -7.75 19.99
CA ASP A 136 -8.54 -6.49 19.25
C ASP A 136 -7.32 -5.59 19.51
N LEU A 137 -6.18 -5.91 18.90
CA LEU A 137 -4.97 -5.09 19.05
C LEU A 137 -5.12 -3.79 18.26
N ARG A 138 -5.64 -2.76 18.93
CA ARG A 138 -5.64 -1.38 18.44
C ARG A 138 -4.19 -0.90 18.29
N SER A 139 -3.78 -0.78 17.03
CA SER A 139 -2.82 0.18 16.45
C SER A 139 -1.48 -0.34 15.91
N ALA A 140 -1.35 -0.11 14.59
CA ALA A 140 -0.31 0.65 13.91
C ALA A 140 1.07 0.02 13.67
N SER A 141 1.12 -0.95 12.74
CA SER A 141 1.87 -0.79 11.47
C SER A 141 1.86 -2.10 10.66
N GLY A 142 1.15 -2.11 9.52
CA GLY A 142 1.45 -2.93 8.34
C GLY A 142 1.53 -4.46 8.51
N LEU A 143 0.56 -5.14 7.89
CA LEU A 143 0.33 -6.59 7.77
C LEU A 143 -0.26 -7.28 9.01
N GLN A 144 -1.50 -7.77 8.83
CA GLN A 144 -2.34 -8.54 9.74
C GLN A 144 -3.17 -7.73 10.75
N ASP A 145 -4.05 -6.87 10.22
CA ASP A 145 -5.21 -6.39 10.97
C ASP A 145 -6.23 -7.54 11.14
N ARG A 146 -6.57 -7.82 12.41
CA ARG A 146 -7.76 -8.54 12.93
C ARG A 146 -8.17 -9.83 12.22
N VAL A 147 -7.78 -10.97 12.80
CA VAL A 147 -8.38 -12.26 12.40
C VAL A 147 -9.06 -12.90 13.61
N ARG A 148 -10.35 -12.60 13.75
CA ARG A 148 -11.28 -13.49 14.45
C ARG A 148 -11.64 -14.59 13.44
N TRP A 149 -11.59 -15.86 13.84
CA TRP A 149 -12.03 -16.94 12.96
C TRP A 149 -13.53 -16.74 12.62
N PRO A 150 -13.88 -16.43 11.35
CA PRO A 150 -15.27 -16.12 11.01
C PRO A 150 -16.15 -17.37 11.05
N ASN A 151 -17.44 -17.17 11.29
CA ASN A 151 -18.39 -18.27 11.46
C ASN A 151 -18.58 -19.16 10.22
N ASP A 152 -18.27 -18.63 9.04
CA ASP A 152 -18.58 -19.24 7.74
C ASP A 152 -17.34 -19.84 7.04
N ILE A 153 -16.15 -19.74 7.65
CA ILE A 153 -14.90 -20.22 7.04
C ILE A 153 -14.50 -21.57 7.67
N PRO A 154 -14.17 -22.60 6.86
CA PRO A 154 -13.60 -23.86 7.34
C PRO A 154 -12.33 -23.67 8.18
N PHE A 155 -12.08 -24.55 9.14
CA PHE A 155 -10.88 -24.47 9.97
C PHE A 155 -9.58 -24.58 9.15
N SER A 156 -9.53 -25.49 8.17
CA SER A 156 -8.41 -25.66 7.23
C SER A 156 -8.07 -24.35 6.52
N GLN A 157 -9.08 -23.71 5.91
CA GLN A 157 -8.92 -22.45 5.22
C GLN A 157 -8.51 -21.31 6.18
N PHE A 158 -9.12 -21.24 7.36
CA PHE A 158 -8.72 -20.27 8.38
C PHE A 158 -7.23 -20.39 8.75
N VAL A 159 -6.72 -21.60 8.97
CA VAL A 159 -5.29 -21.83 9.26
C VAL A 159 -4.41 -21.45 8.07
N SER A 160 -4.86 -21.67 6.83
CA SER A 160 -4.15 -21.22 5.64
C SER A 160 -4.05 -19.69 5.60
N ASP A 161 -5.14 -18.99 5.91
CA ASP A 161 -5.23 -17.53 5.85
C ASP A 161 -4.45 -16.83 7.00
N LEU A 162 -4.11 -17.56 8.07
CA LEU A 162 -3.27 -17.04 9.17
C LEU A 162 -1.87 -16.64 8.71
N PHE A 163 -1.38 -17.26 7.63
CA PHE A 163 -0.04 -17.07 7.12
C PHE A 163 -0.08 -16.59 5.66
N PRO A 164 0.82 -15.69 5.23
CA PRO A 164 0.87 -15.26 3.85
C PRO A 164 0.99 -16.46 2.89
N THR A 165 0.22 -16.44 1.80
CA THR A 165 0.34 -17.45 0.75
C THR A 165 1.71 -17.31 0.05
N PRO A 166 2.31 -18.41 -0.41
CA PRO A 166 3.63 -18.40 -1.07
C PRO A 166 3.72 -17.68 -2.45
N THR A 167 3.34 -16.41 -2.62
CA THR A 167 3.62 -15.64 -3.87
C THR A 167 3.80 -14.12 -3.70
N ASP A 168 4.66 -13.56 -4.57
CA ASP A 168 4.91 -12.15 -4.96
C ASP A 168 5.75 -11.18 -4.10
N HIS A 169 6.57 -11.68 -3.16
CA HIS A 169 7.67 -10.89 -2.58
C HIS A 169 9.03 -11.45 -3.00
N PRO A 170 10.09 -10.62 -3.14
CA PRO A 170 11.36 -11.02 -3.72
C PRO A 170 11.87 -12.26 -3.00
N ARG A 171 11.94 -13.35 -3.76
CA ARG A 171 12.36 -14.65 -3.27
C ARG A 171 13.80 -14.49 -2.76
N LEU A 172 14.04 -14.73 -1.48
CA LEU A 172 15.40 -15.04 -0.99
C LEU A 172 15.81 -16.46 -1.41
N ASN A 173 15.42 -16.86 -2.62
CA ASN A 173 15.81 -18.12 -3.22
C ASN A 173 17.06 -17.86 -4.05
N GLU A 174 18.04 -18.72 -3.82
CA GLU A 174 19.21 -18.87 -4.65
C GLU A 174 18.71 -19.05 -6.11
N ASP A 175 18.98 -18.03 -6.95
CA ASP A 175 19.00 -18.04 -8.44
C ASP A 175 18.26 -16.91 -9.18
N ASP A 176 17.82 -15.82 -8.54
CA ASP A 176 17.39 -14.58 -9.23
C ASP A 176 18.45 -13.48 -9.00
N MET A 177 19.09 -12.81 -9.96
CA MET A 177 18.99 -12.75 -11.41
C MET A 177 20.36 -12.31 -11.95
N GLU A 178 20.76 -12.85 -13.11
CA GLU A 178 21.53 -12.09 -14.09
C GLU A 178 20.85 -10.72 -14.27
N ILE A 179 21.46 -9.67 -13.72
CA ILE A 179 21.10 -8.32 -14.09
C ILE A 179 21.39 -8.25 -15.59
N HIS A 180 20.35 -8.12 -16.41
CA HIS A 180 20.48 -7.58 -17.76
C HIS A 180 21.11 -6.20 -17.62
N SER A 181 22.44 -6.18 -17.65
CA SER A 181 23.24 -4.98 -17.78
C SER A 181 23.02 -4.44 -19.17
N TRP A 182 22.19 -3.40 -19.29
CA TRP A 182 22.47 -2.36 -20.27
C TRP A 182 23.64 -1.54 -19.71
N SER A 183 24.84 -2.09 -19.83
CA SER A 183 26.08 -1.34 -19.68
C SER A 183 27.00 -1.76 -20.81
N ASN A 184 27.42 -0.74 -21.55
CA ASN A 184 28.37 -0.74 -22.65
C ASN A 184 29.49 -1.79 -22.52
N GLU A 185 29.90 -2.34 -23.66
CA GLU A 185 30.88 -3.43 -23.82
C GLU A 185 32.32 -3.15 -23.30
N ASP A 186 32.57 -2.08 -22.56
CA ASP A 186 33.93 -1.64 -22.19
C ASP A 186 34.34 -1.83 -20.72
N ASP A 187 33.45 -2.22 -19.79
CA ASP A 187 33.80 -2.39 -18.36
C ASP A 187 33.97 -3.86 -17.92
N LEU A 188 34.58 -4.68 -18.79
CA LEU A 188 34.89 -6.08 -18.53
C LEU A 188 36.15 -6.25 -17.67
N GLU A 189 36.21 -5.70 -16.44
CA GLU A 189 37.24 -6.06 -15.45
C GLU A 189 36.95 -5.51 -14.03
N LYS A 190 35.92 -6.03 -13.35
CA LYS A 190 35.82 -6.09 -11.87
C LYS A 190 34.62 -6.96 -11.46
N GLY A 191 34.90 -8.11 -10.84
CA GLY A 191 33.88 -9.05 -10.37
C GLY A 191 32.89 -8.40 -9.41
N VAL A 192 31.60 -8.60 -9.67
CA VAL A 192 30.50 -8.18 -8.80
C VAL A 192 30.24 -9.31 -7.79
N ASP A 193 30.53 -9.06 -6.51
CA ASP A 193 30.36 -10.03 -5.42
C ASP A 193 28.86 -10.33 -5.16
N LYS A 194 28.51 -11.62 -5.16
CA LYS A 194 27.17 -12.14 -4.79
C LYS A 194 26.88 -11.84 -3.30
N VAL A 195 25.87 -11.03 -2.99
CA VAL A 195 25.55 -10.62 -1.60
C VAL A 195 24.81 -11.75 -0.86
N ASP A 196 25.49 -12.41 0.09
CA ASP A 196 24.91 -13.43 0.98
C ASP A 196 24.09 -12.79 2.11
N ILE A 197 22.81 -12.53 1.83
CA ILE A 197 21.84 -11.95 2.77
C ILE A 197 21.66 -12.84 4.02
N LYS A 198 21.57 -14.17 3.85
CA LYS A 198 21.34 -15.11 4.96
C LYS A 198 22.55 -15.15 5.91
N GLY A 199 23.78 -15.16 5.38
CA GLY A 199 25.01 -15.10 6.16
C GLY A 199 25.28 -13.72 6.80
N ALA A 200 24.65 -12.65 6.30
CA ALA A 200 24.77 -11.32 6.88
C ALA A 200 23.98 -11.15 8.19
N LEU A 201 22.84 -11.84 8.34
CA LEU A 201 21.84 -11.66 9.40
C LEU A 201 22.16 -12.33 10.76
N LEU A 202 23.39 -12.22 11.23
CA LEU A 202 23.78 -12.79 12.54
C LEU A 202 23.24 -11.94 13.70
N ALA A 203 22.74 -12.56 14.77
CA ALA A 203 22.22 -11.84 15.94
C ALA A 203 23.24 -10.89 16.58
N LYS A 204 24.55 -11.25 16.57
CA LYS A 204 25.62 -10.36 17.01
C LYS A 204 25.68 -9.07 16.19
N LYS A 205 25.41 -9.14 14.88
CA LYS A 205 25.48 -8.01 13.96
C LYS A 205 24.26 -7.13 14.14
N LEU A 206 23.08 -7.74 14.28
CA LEU A 206 21.82 -7.04 14.55
C LEU A 206 21.84 -6.29 15.89
N LYS A 207 22.33 -6.93 16.96
CA LYS A 207 22.47 -6.28 18.25
C LYS A 207 23.52 -5.16 18.26
N LYS A 208 24.65 -5.36 17.56
CA LYS A 208 25.77 -4.41 17.56
C LYS A 208 25.58 -3.23 16.60
N HIS A 209 25.08 -3.48 15.39
CA HIS A 209 25.03 -2.48 14.31
C HIS A 209 23.65 -1.87 14.14
N ALA A 210 22.58 -2.65 14.34
CA ALA A 210 21.20 -2.16 14.28
C ALA A 210 20.61 -1.86 15.67
N GLY A 211 21.34 -2.13 16.75
CA GLY A 211 20.88 -1.87 18.12
C GLY A 211 19.61 -2.63 18.49
N LEU A 212 19.34 -3.78 17.86
CA LEU A 212 18.13 -4.56 18.14
C LEU A 212 18.22 -5.29 19.47
N ASN A 213 17.14 -5.25 20.24
CA ASN A 213 16.87 -6.16 21.35
C ASN A 213 15.95 -7.29 20.87
N PHE A 214 16.11 -8.47 21.45
CA PHE A 214 15.26 -9.63 21.13
C PHE A 214 14.24 -9.83 22.25
N GLN A 215 13.00 -10.16 21.89
CA GLN A 215 11.92 -10.43 22.85
C GLN A 215 11.24 -11.75 22.47
N PRO A 216 10.86 -12.60 23.44
CA PRO A 216 10.07 -13.80 23.15
C PRO A 216 8.64 -13.41 22.76
N THR A 217 8.03 -14.18 21.85
CA THR A 217 6.59 -14.09 21.57
C THR A 217 5.96 -15.48 21.55
N ASP A 218 4.75 -15.56 22.08
CA ASP A 218 3.90 -16.76 22.07
C ASP A 218 2.99 -16.82 20.85
N ASP A 219 2.96 -15.77 20.02
CA ASP A 219 2.19 -15.74 18.77
C ASP A 219 3.10 -16.07 17.59
N LEU A 220 2.83 -17.21 16.94
CA LEU A 220 3.63 -17.69 15.81
C LEU A 220 3.67 -16.68 14.65
N ARG A 221 2.63 -15.87 14.47
CA ARG A 221 2.57 -14.80 13.45
C ARG A 221 3.53 -13.65 13.72
N CYS A 222 3.97 -13.48 14.96
CA CYS A 222 4.89 -12.40 15.36
C CYS A 222 6.36 -12.78 15.18
N HIS A 223 6.65 -13.97 14.65
CA HIS A 223 8.02 -14.40 14.40
C HIS A 223 8.78 -13.48 13.42
N LEU A 224 9.94 -12.93 13.83
CA LEU A 224 10.73 -11.93 13.09
C LEU A 224 10.01 -10.59 12.90
N ARG A 225 9.00 -10.29 13.73
CA ARG A 225 8.35 -8.97 13.69
C ARG A 225 9.29 -7.92 14.26
N LEU A 226 9.61 -6.91 13.45
CA LEU A 226 10.49 -5.82 13.82
C LEU A 226 9.67 -4.59 14.26
N ASP A 227 9.72 -4.25 15.54
CA ASP A 227 9.28 -2.95 16.02
C ASP A 227 10.43 -1.94 15.89
N LYS A 228 10.44 -1.21 14.78
CA LYS A 228 11.47 -0.20 14.48
C LYS A 228 11.53 0.92 15.52
N LYS A 229 10.40 1.25 16.18
CA LYS A 229 10.33 2.38 17.14
C LYS A 229 11.04 2.04 18.44
N ASN A 230 10.76 0.86 18.98
CA ASN A 230 11.36 0.40 20.24
C ASN A 230 12.66 -0.37 20.03
N GLY A 231 12.95 -0.73 18.77
CA GLY A 231 14.13 -1.50 18.42
C GLY A 231 14.08 -2.93 18.90
N VAL A 232 12.89 -3.51 18.92
CA VAL A 232 12.65 -4.86 19.42
C VAL A 232 12.35 -5.77 18.23
N LEU A 233 13.01 -6.92 18.21
CA LEU A 233 12.75 -8.02 17.29
C LEU A 233 12.07 -9.14 18.06
N GLU A 234 10.81 -9.39 17.74
CA GLU A 234 10.02 -10.47 18.36
C GLU A 234 10.39 -11.81 17.72
N LEU A 235 10.70 -12.79 18.57
CA LEU A 235 11.11 -14.12 18.16
C LEU A 235 10.21 -15.16 18.80
N TYR A 236 9.46 -15.86 17.95
CA TYR A 236 8.74 -17.04 18.37
C TYR A 236 9.73 -18.10 18.85
N HIS A 237 9.58 -18.56 20.09
CA HIS A 237 10.63 -19.34 20.76
C HIS A 237 10.24 -20.78 21.09
N HIS A 238 9.00 -21.23 20.90
CA HIS A 238 8.58 -22.60 21.27
C HIS A 238 9.13 -23.65 20.31
N ALA A 239 10.45 -23.83 20.31
CA ALA A 239 11.17 -24.70 19.39
C ALA A 239 10.88 -26.18 19.64
N ALA A 240 10.68 -26.60 20.90
CA ALA A 240 10.32 -27.98 21.20
C ALA A 240 8.96 -28.37 20.58
N PHE A 241 7.99 -27.45 20.60
CA PHE A 241 6.69 -27.60 19.96
C PHE A 241 6.84 -27.77 18.44
N LEU A 242 7.56 -26.85 17.78
CA LEU A 242 7.83 -26.91 16.33
C LEU A 242 8.50 -28.23 15.91
N LYS A 243 9.44 -28.74 16.71
CA LYS A 243 10.11 -30.01 16.41
C LYS A 243 9.17 -31.22 16.49
N GLU A 244 8.15 -31.21 17.34
CA GLU A 244 7.15 -32.29 17.33
C GLU A 244 6.32 -32.27 16.04
N HIS A 245 5.95 -31.11 15.51
CA HIS A 245 5.26 -31.03 14.20
C HIS A 245 6.13 -31.57 13.04
N LEU A 246 7.44 -31.31 13.06
CA LEU A 246 8.35 -31.90 12.06
C LEU A 246 8.52 -33.42 12.21
N ARG A 247 8.45 -33.95 13.44
CA ARG A 247 8.50 -35.41 13.69
C ARG A 247 7.28 -36.11 13.12
N LEU A 248 6.10 -35.53 13.26
CA LEU A 248 4.85 -36.11 12.75
C LEU A 248 4.80 -36.22 11.23
N THR A 249 5.45 -35.27 10.54
CA THR A 249 5.44 -35.17 9.08
C THR A 249 6.72 -35.71 8.43
N LYS A 250 7.68 -36.22 9.20
CA LYS A 250 8.99 -36.66 8.69
C LYS A 250 8.87 -37.76 7.63
N ASP A 251 8.18 -38.84 7.97
CA ASP A 251 8.07 -40.03 7.12
C ASP A 251 6.87 -39.94 6.14
N LYS A 252 6.31 -38.74 5.96
CA LYS A 252 5.12 -38.48 5.13
C LYS A 252 5.54 -37.81 3.80
N PRO A 253 4.73 -37.91 2.74
CA PRO A 253 5.08 -37.33 1.44
C PRO A 253 5.21 -35.80 1.50
N GLU A 254 6.10 -35.22 0.68
CA GLU A 254 6.43 -33.78 0.71
C GLU A 254 5.22 -32.87 0.37
N ASN A 255 4.24 -33.38 -0.38
CA ASN A 255 3.08 -32.61 -0.87
C ASN A 255 1.78 -32.88 -0.09
N LEU A 256 1.85 -33.06 1.24
CA LEU A 256 0.62 -33.17 2.05
C LEU A 256 -0.22 -31.92 1.89
N SER A 257 -1.53 -32.10 1.72
CA SER A 257 -2.44 -30.97 1.83
C SER A 257 -2.43 -30.42 3.27
N LEU A 258 -2.84 -29.16 3.43
CA LEU A 258 -2.98 -28.57 4.76
C LEU A 258 -3.97 -29.37 5.62
N GLU A 259 -5.07 -29.83 5.04
CA GLU A 259 -6.09 -30.65 5.73
C GLU A 259 -5.51 -31.97 6.26
N GLU A 260 -4.71 -32.67 5.45
CA GLU A 260 -4.04 -33.91 5.86
C GLU A 260 -3.03 -33.66 6.97
N SER A 261 -2.30 -32.55 6.89
CA SER A 261 -1.36 -32.12 7.93
C SER A 261 -2.10 -31.81 9.24
N LEU A 262 -3.21 -31.08 9.17
CA LEU A 262 -4.03 -30.75 10.34
C LEU A 262 -4.69 -31.99 10.96
N ARG A 263 -5.08 -32.99 10.16
CA ARG A 263 -5.57 -34.30 10.66
C ARG A 263 -4.52 -35.04 11.49
N LEU A 264 -3.24 -34.84 11.18
CA LEU A 264 -2.11 -35.36 11.98
C LEU A 264 -1.78 -34.46 13.19
N GLY A 265 -2.38 -33.28 13.29
CA GLY A 265 -2.03 -32.25 14.27
C GLY A 265 -0.76 -31.49 13.91
N ALA A 266 -0.42 -31.40 12.62
CA ALA A 266 0.77 -30.74 12.10
C ALA A 266 0.45 -29.42 11.39
N LEU A 267 1.24 -28.38 11.69
CA LEU A 267 1.30 -27.16 10.89
C LEU A 267 2.02 -27.41 9.55
N PRO A 268 1.87 -26.54 8.54
CA PRO A 268 2.61 -26.65 7.28
C PRO A 268 4.10 -26.87 7.51
N ARG A 269 4.63 -27.97 6.95
CA ARG A 269 6.03 -28.38 7.18
C ARG A 269 7.02 -27.28 6.80
N GLN A 270 6.78 -26.60 5.69
CA GLN A 270 7.59 -25.50 5.19
C GLN A 270 7.64 -24.30 6.16
N LEU A 271 6.49 -23.89 6.71
CA LEU A 271 6.39 -22.82 7.71
C LEU A 271 7.26 -23.12 8.94
N VAL A 272 7.16 -24.36 9.45
CA VAL A 272 7.89 -24.81 10.63
C VAL A 272 9.40 -24.85 10.36
N LEU A 273 9.81 -25.27 9.17
CA LEU A 273 11.22 -25.29 8.76
C LEU A 273 11.80 -23.87 8.68
N GLU A 274 11.07 -22.90 8.11
CA GLU A 274 11.51 -21.50 8.00
C GLU A 274 11.74 -20.85 9.38
N ILE A 275 10.84 -21.09 10.33
CA ILE A 275 10.97 -20.55 11.70
C ILE A 275 12.18 -21.16 12.42
N LEU A 276 12.39 -22.47 12.28
CA LEU A 276 13.53 -23.12 12.91
C LEU A 276 14.86 -22.74 12.25
N ASP A 277 14.91 -22.58 10.93
CA ASP A 277 16.12 -22.15 10.23
C ASP A 277 16.45 -20.68 10.48
N SER A 278 15.45 -19.80 10.53
CA SER A 278 15.69 -18.39 10.86
C SER A 278 16.31 -18.24 12.26
N LEU A 279 15.85 -19.02 13.25
CA LEU A 279 16.42 -19.02 14.60
C LEU A 279 17.78 -19.70 14.64
N GLN A 280 17.88 -20.95 14.17
CA GLN A 280 19.01 -21.82 14.47
C GLN A 280 20.13 -21.79 13.43
N LYS A 281 19.85 -21.35 12.19
CA LYS A 281 20.84 -21.22 11.12
C LYS A 281 21.17 -19.76 10.77
N ILE A 282 20.19 -18.86 10.76
CA ILE A 282 20.40 -17.46 10.37
C ILE A 282 20.81 -16.59 11.55
N LEU A 283 19.93 -16.44 12.55
CA LEU A 283 20.16 -15.54 13.68
C LEU A 283 21.20 -16.10 14.66
N PHE A 284 21.07 -17.38 15.02
CA PHE A 284 21.90 -18.04 16.03
C PHE A 284 22.60 -19.31 15.53
N PRO A 285 23.39 -19.24 14.44
CA PRO A 285 24.10 -20.41 13.93
C PRO A 285 25.07 -20.98 14.95
N ARG A 286 25.20 -22.32 14.94
CA ARG A 286 26.18 -23.05 15.77
C ARG A 286 27.62 -22.61 15.53
N THR A 287 27.93 -22.13 14.34
CA THR A 287 29.27 -21.67 13.95
C THR A 287 29.66 -20.36 14.65
N ASP A 288 28.71 -19.49 14.99
CA ASP A 288 28.99 -18.19 15.59
C ASP A 288 28.81 -18.18 17.11
N LYS A 289 29.91 -18.33 17.83
CA LYS A 289 29.94 -18.34 19.31
C LYS A 289 29.33 -17.07 19.95
N LYS A 290 29.41 -15.90 19.30
CA LYS A 290 28.90 -14.64 19.86
C LYS A 290 27.37 -14.57 19.80
N SER A 291 26.77 -14.88 18.65
CA SER A 291 25.31 -14.97 18.54
C SER A 291 24.77 -16.07 19.46
N ARG A 292 25.47 -17.20 19.56
CA ARG A 292 25.13 -18.28 20.50
C ARG A 292 25.06 -17.82 21.96
N LYS A 293 26.04 -17.06 22.43
CA LYS A 293 26.03 -16.48 23.80
C LYS A 293 24.84 -15.55 24.03
N ILE A 294 24.38 -14.83 23.01
CA ILE A 294 23.16 -14.01 23.10
C ILE A 294 21.96 -14.93 23.34
N LEU A 295 21.81 -16.01 22.57
CA LEU A 295 20.73 -16.98 22.77
C LEU A 295 20.78 -17.64 24.15
N ASP A 296 21.96 -18.05 24.62
CA ASP A 296 22.12 -18.65 25.97
C ASP A 296 21.70 -17.66 27.08
N SER A 297 22.01 -16.36 26.89
CA SER A 297 21.53 -15.30 27.78
C SER A 297 20.01 -15.12 27.71
N LEU A 298 19.40 -15.19 26.52
CA LEU A 298 17.95 -15.06 26.34
C LEU A 298 17.20 -16.23 27.01
N THR A 299 17.71 -17.46 26.90
CA THR A 299 17.13 -18.63 27.59
C THR A 299 17.26 -18.55 29.11
N ALA A 300 18.35 -17.96 29.61
CA ALA A 300 18.58 -17.81 31.04
C ALA A 300 17.78 -16.66 31.68
N THR A 301 17.55 -15.56 30.96
CA THR A 301 17.04 -14.30 31.53
C THR A 301 15.66 -13.87 31.04
N GLN A 302 15.25 -14.29 29.85
CA GLN A 302 14.02 -13.81 29.19
C GLN A 302 13.03 -14.93 28.86
N GLY A 303 13.17 -16.12 29.45
CA GLY A 303 12.16 -17.17 29.34
C GLY A 303 12.08 -17.90 28.00
N PHE A 304 13.05 -17.70 27.09
CA PHE A 304 13.13 -18.48 25.85
C PHE A 304 13.18 -19.99 26.12
N ASP A 305 12.68 -20.79 25.17
CA ASP A 305 12.78 -22.25 25.22
C ASP A 305 14.24 -22.69 25.14
N GLU A 306 14.68 -23.53 26.06
CA GLU A 306 16.01 -24.14 26.05
C GLU A 306 16.29 -24.88 24.74
N ASP A 307 15.23 -25.42 24.11
CA ASP A 307 15.31 -26.20 22.90
C ASP A 307 15.58 -25.34 21.65
N CYS A 308 15.45 -24.00 21.73
CA CYS A 308 15.92 -23.07 20.68
C CYS A 308 17.38 -23.31 20.35
N GLY A 309 18.19 -23.73 21.33
CA GLY A 309 19.60 -23.97 21.12
C GLY A 309 20.03 -25.37 20.75
N ARG A 310 19.13 -26.34 20.90
CA ARG A 310 19.42 -27.75 20.62
C ARG A 310 19.09 -28.06 19.16
N TYR A 311 20.04 -27.83 18.27
CA TYR A 311 19.85 -28.19 16.86
C TYR A 311 19.91 -29.73 16.68
N GLU A 312 18.80 -30.30 16.22
CA GLU A 312 18.60 -31.73 15.95
C GLU A 312 18.09 -31.85 14.51
N SER A 313 18.94 -32.08 13.51
CA SER A 313 18.49 -32.17 12.12
C SER A 313 18.14 -33.61 11.70
N THR A 314 18.94 -34.60 12.07
CA THR A 314 18.81 -36.00 11.61
C THR A 314 17.53 -36.69 12.06
N THR A 315 16.99 -36.28 13.21
CA THR A 315 15.80 -36.91 13.80
C THR A 315 14.50 -36.32 13.27
N ILE A 316 14.48 -35.09 12.75
CA ILE A 316 13.25 -34.36 12.40
C ILE A 316 13.19 -33.90 10.92
N ARG A 317 14.33 -33.85 10.21
CA ARG A 317 14.41 -33.41 8.81
C ARG A 317 14.64 -34.56 7.85
N ASN A 318 14.23 -34.34 6.60
CA ASN A 318 14.50 -35.21 5.46
C ASN A 318 15.87 -34.86 4.85
N ALA A 319 16.48 -35.81 4.14
CA ALA A 319 17.83 -35.64 3.60
C ALA A 319 17.95 -34.48 2.58
N LYS A 320 16.85 -34.11 1.93
CA LYS A 320 16.73 -33.03 0.94
C LYS A 320 16.54 -31.64 1.57
N GLU A 321 16.18 -31.54 2.84
CA GLU A 321 15.82 -30.28 3.53
C GLU A 321 17.04 -29.59 4.17
N LYS A 322 18.13 -29.51 3.40
CA LYS A 322 19.35 -28.84 3.83
C LYS A 322 19.25 -27.32 3.64
N ASP A 323 18.84 -26.91 2.45
CA ASP A 323 18.63 -25.52 2.06
C ASP A 323 17.17 -25.36 1.65
N ILE A 324 16.42 -24.62 2.46
CA ILE A 324 14.99 -24.41 2.24
C ILE A 324 14.76 -23.03 1.62
N PRO A 325 13.77 -22.90 0.72
CA PRO A 325 13.29 -21.60 0.29
C PRO A 325 12.57 -20.90 1.46
N TYR A 326 12.47 -19.57 1.41
CA TYR A 326 11.72 -18.79 2.42
C TYR A 326 10.48 -18.16 1.77
N HIS A 327 9.33 -18.78 1.98
CA HIS A 327 8.04 -18.37 1.43
C HIS A 327 7.22 -17.53 2.40
N TYR A 328 7.24 -17.87 3.69
CA TYR A 328 6.41 -17.22 4.71
C TYR A 328 7.12 -16.02 5.34
N PHE A 329 8.42 -16.16 5.62
CA PHE A 329 9.18 -15.16 6.37
C PHE A 329 10.30 -14.46 5.58
N GLY A 330 10.38 -14.72 4.26
CA GLY A 330 11.40 -14.12 3.39
C GLY A 330 11.39 -12.58 3.41
N ALA A 331 10.21 -11.96 3.32
CA ALA A 331 10.06 -10.51 3.38
C ALA A 331 10.53 -9.91 4.71
N ARG A 332 10.29 -10.60 5.83
CA ARG A 332 10.74 -10.14 7.17
C ARG A 332 12.25 -10.26 7.34
N LEU A 333 12.86 -11.30 6.76
CA LEU A 333 14.32 -11.42 6.73
C LEU A 333 14.96 -10.33 5.86
N ALA A 334 14.35 -10.00 4.72
CA ALA A 334 14.80 -8.91 3.87
C ALA A 334 14.70 -7.54 4.59
N GLU A 335 13.59 -7.28 5.29
CA GLU A 335 13.42 -6.08 6.11
C GLU A 335 14.49 -5.99 7.22
N LEU A 336 14.81 -7.12 7.85
CA LEU A 336 15.86 -7.19 8.86
C LEU A 336 17.25 -6.92 8.29
N HIS A 337 17.48 -7.32 7.03
CA HIS A 337 18.74 -7.05 6.32
C HIS A 337 18.84 -5.57 5.97
N GLU A 338 17.77 -4.98 5.47
CA GLU A 338 17.69 -3.54 5.21
C GLU A 338 17.95 -2.73 6.50
N GLU A 339 17.37 -3.12 7.64
CA GLU A 339 17.63 -2.48 8.94
C GLU A 339 19.10 -2.65 9.39
N LEU A 340 19.77 -3.72 8.98
CA LEU A 340 21.19 -3.93 9.27
C LEU A 340 22.09 -3.01 8.42
N GLU A 341 21.73 -2.80 7.15
CA GLU A 341 22.43 -1.92 6.22
C GLU A 341 22.18 -0.44 6.54
N ASN A 342 20.93 -0.11 6.84
CA ASN A 342 20.43 1.24 7.10
C ASN A 342 19.71 1.31 8.46
N PRO A 343 20.45 1.27 9.59
CA PRO A 343 19.84 1.21 10.91
C PRO A 343 19.07 2.48 11.24
N THR A 344 17.84 2.32 11.74
CA THR A 344 17.04 3.46 12.20
C THR A 344 17.64 4.05 13.48
N PRO A 345 17.82 5.38 13.58
CA PRO A 345 18.42 6.00 14.75
C PRO A 345 17.46 5.95 15.96
N ARG A 346 17.92 5.41 17.09
CA ARG A 346 17.13 5.23 18.33
C ARG A 346 17.71 6.05 19.49
N GLY A 347 16.86 6.69 20.30
CA GLY A 347 17.29 7.53 21.42
C GLY A 347 18.03 8.83 21.03
N ILE A 348 18.77 9.42 21.98
CA ILE A 348 19.59 10.65 21.80
C ILE A 348 20.71 10.44 20.75
N GLU A 349 20.97 9.20 20.34
CA GLU A 349 21.87 8.85 19.23
C GLU A 349 21.40 9.34 17.85
N ARG A 350 20.22 9.96 17.74
CA ARG A 350 19.79 10.76 16.58
C ARG A 350 20.86 11.72 16.05
N TRP A 351 21.80 12.14 16.90
CA TRP A 351 22.80 13.14 16.55
C TRP A 351 24.21 12.61 16.24
N PHE A 352 24.60 11.39 16.66
CA PHE A 352 26.05 11.13 16.83
C PHE A 352 26.67 9.83 16.28
N GLN A 353 25.97 8.92 15.59
CA GLN A 353 26.66 7.70 15.12
C GLN A 353 27.31 7.79 13.72
N ARG A 354 28.65 7.69 13.77
CA ARG A 354 29.72 7.68 12.76
C ARG A 354 29.62 6.53 11.74
N LYS A 355 29.87 6.78 10.45
CA LYS A 355 30.36 5.74 9.51
C LYS A 355 31.02 6.18 8.19
N SER A 356 31.65 7.34 8.10
CA SER A 356 32.71 7.55 7.09
C SER A 356 33.62 8.74 7.42
N GLY A 357 34.94 8.58 7.31
CA GLY A 357 35.92 9.65 7.54
C GLY A 357 35.69 10.87 6.64
N ALA A 358 35.22 10.64 5.41
CA ALA A 358 34.82 11.69 4.48
C ALA A 358 33.63 12.53 5.02
N ARG A 359 32.67 11.93 5.74
CA ARG A 359 31.61 12.68 6.41
C ARG A 359 32.07 13.40 7.67
N TYR A 360 33.16 12.99 8.34
CA TYR A 360 33.70 13.77 9.46
C TYR A 360 34.41 15.03 8.96
N VAL A 361 35.12 14.95 7.84
CA VAL A 361 35.65 16.14 7.15
C VAL A 361 34.51 16.99 6.62
N MET A 362 33.48 16.39 6.01
CA MET A 362 32.28 17.11 5.56
C MET A 362 31.46 17.69 6.72
N MET A 363 31.42 17.06 7.89
CA MET A 363 30.72 17.55 9.07
C MET A 363 31.56 18.58 9.83
N ALA A 364 32.89 18.47 9.86
CA ALA A 364 33.76 19.50 10.40
C ALA A 364 33.76 20.73 9.49
N THR A 365 33.69 20.55 8.16
CA THR A 365 33.47 21.65 7.23
C THR A 365 32.03 22.16 7.29
N LEU A 366 31.02 21.32 7.47
CA LEU A 366 29.63 21.79 7.67
C LEU A 366 29.46 22.51 9.00
N VAL A 367 30.09 22.07 10.08
CA VAL A 367 30.08 22.76 11.39
C VAL A 367 30.92 24.03 11.30
N GLY A 368 32.06 24.01 10.60
CA GLY A 368 32.84 25.22 10.31
C GLY A 368 32.07 26.21 9.44
N VAL A 369 31.32 25.72 8.45
CA VAL A 369 30.42 26.50 7.59
C VAL A 369 29.21 26.94 8.40
N LEU A 370 28.68 26.14 9.33
CA LEU A 370 27.59 26.53 10.22
C LEU A 370 28.04 27.61 11.19
N ILE A 371 29.26 27.51 11.73
CA ILE A 371 29.87 28.54 12.57
C ILE A 371 30.18 29.78 11.73
N ALA A 372 30.64 29.66 10.49
CA ALA A 372 30.83 30.79 9.58
C ALA A 372 29.52 31.42 9.13
N ILE A 373 28.46 30.62 8.97
CA ILE A 373 27.09 31.07 8.72
C ILE A 373 26.52 31.70 9.99
N ILE A 374 26.80 31.20 11.19
CA ILE A 374 26.35 31.79 12.45
C ILE A 374 27.12 33.08 12.74
N LEU A 375 28.43 33.15 12.46
CA LEU A 375 29.23 34.37 12.55
C LEU A 375 28.90 35.35 11.42
N GLY A 376 28.51 34.85 10.25
CA GLY A 376 28.02 35.63 9.12
C GLY A 376 26.59 36.13 9.35
N ILE A 377 25.73 35.36 10.01
CA ILE A 377 24.39 35.74 10.50
C ILE A 377 24.55 36.65 11.72
N ALA A 378 25.55 36.48 12.57
CA ALA A 378 25.85 37.40 13.67
C ALA A 378 26.48 38.70 13.15
N GLY A 379 27.23 38.65 12.04
CA GLY A 379 27.72 39.80 11.31
C GLY A 379 26.64 40.51 10.50
N LEU A 380 25.71 39.75 9.89
CA LEU A 380 24.50 40.28 9.26
C LEU A 380 23.51 40.78 10.30
N ALA A 381 23.42 40.16 11.48
CA ALA A 381 22.66 40.66 12.62
C ALA A 381 23.34 41.91 13.18
N ALA A 382 24.67 41.98 13.26
CA ALA A 382 25.38 43.20 13.61
C ALA A 382 25.14 44.30 12.56
N CYS A 383 25.07 43.95 11.27
CA CYS A 383 24.64 44.85 10.19
C CYS A 383 23.13 45.17 10.26
N GLU A 384 22.25 44.26 10.71
CA GLU A 384 20.82 44.50 10.92
C GLU A 384 20.58 45.39 12.14
N TRP A 385 21.41 45.30 13.17
CA TRP A 385 21.43 46.21 14.32
C TRP A 385 21.97 47.58 13.91
N GLN A 386 22.94 47.61 12.99
CA GLN A 386 23.41 48.84 12.36
C GLN A 386 22.36 49.42 11.38
N GLN A 387 21.49 48.60 10.77
CA GLN A 387 20.38 49.05 9.90
C GLN A 387 19.15 49.47 10.71
N LEU A 388 18.85 48.83 11.83
CA LEU A 388 17.81 49.28 12.76
C LEU A 388 18.21 50.61 13.40
N GLY A 389 19.46 50.71 13.87
CA GLY A 389 20.03 51.96 14.37
C GLY A 389 20.21 53.04 13.29
N ALA A 390 20.50 52.68 12.03
CA ALA A 390 20.57 53.66 10.93
C ALA A 390 19.17 54.10 10.45
N VAL A 391 18.16 53.24 10.46
CA VAL A 391 16.77 53.60 10.13
C VAL A 391 16.16 54.42 11.27
N GLU A 392 16.39 54.06 12.54
CA GLU A 392 16.02 54.90 13.70
C GLU A 392 16.77 56.24 13.68
N ALA A 393 18.07 56.27 13.37
CA ALA A 393 18.84 57.51 13.26
C ALA A 393 18.51 58.36 12.00
N LEU A 394 17.96 57.74 10.93
CA LEU A 394 17.42 58.44 9.76
C LEU A 394 16.00 58.98 10.03
N LEU A 395 15.25 58.38 10.96
CA LEU A 395 13.93 58.83 11.42
C LEU A 395 14.01 59.92 12.50
N ASP A 396 15.04 59.91 13.35
CA ASP A 396 15.27 60.93 14.40
C ASP A 396 15.82 62.26 13.86
N LYS A 397 16.40 62.25 12.66
CA LYS A 397 16.62 63.47 11.88
C LYS A 397 15.35 63.73 11.09
N GLU A 398 14.86 64.97 11.07
CA GLU A 398 13.75 65.45 10.24
C GLU A 398 14.03 65.33 8.72
N ALA A 399 14.48 64.18 8.25
CA ALA A 399 14.56 63.83 6.86
C ALA A 399 13.16 63.41 6.44
N GLU A 400 12.54 64.19 5.56
CA GLU A 400 11.29 63.86 4.90
C GLU A 400 11.39 62.43 4.33
N LEU A 401 10.84 61.44 5.04
CA LEU A 401 10.93 60.05 4.64
C LEU A 401 10.06 59.88 3.40
N ARG A 402 10.71 59.80 2.24
CA ARG A 402 10.02 59.71 0.96
C ARG A 402 9.45 58.30 0.76
N VAL A 403 8.30 58.05 1.38
CA VAL A 403 7.59 56.76 1.38
C VAL A 403 7.16 56.32 -0.02
N ASP A 404 7.00 57.24 -0.96
CA ASP A 404 6.67 57.01 -2.39
C ASP A 404 7.88 56.71 -3.29
N SER A 405 9.10 56.62 -2.74
CA SER A 405 10.27 56.24 -3.53
C SER A 405 10.08 54.85 -4.16
N ILE A 406 10.54 54.67 -5.40
CA ILE A 406 10.43 53.42 -6.15
C ILE A 406 11.80 52.93 -6.60
N ASP A 407 12.02 51.62 -6.56
CA ASP A 407 13.20 50.98 -7.14
C ASP A 407 13.04 50.72 -8.66
N ASN A 408 14.02 50.07 -9.28
CA ASN A 408 14.00 49.73 -10.71
C ASN A 408 12.86 48.78 -11.12
N ASN A 409 12.22 48.12 -10.14
CA ASN A 409 11.05 47.26 -10.33
C ASN A 409 9.74 47.93 -9.93
N ILE A 410 9.74 49.26 -9.74
CA ILE A 410 8.61 50.06 -9.28
C ILE A 410 8.16 49.64 -7.86
N LYS A 411 9.05 49.04 -7.06
CA LYS A 411 8.75 48.63 -5.69
C LYS A 411 8.98 49.79 -4.74
N THR A 412 7.93 50.13 -4.00
CA THR A 412 8.03 51.06 -2.86
C THR A 412 8.74 50.40 -1.68
N PRO A 413 9.27 51.18 -0.71
CA PRO A 413 9.78 50.65 0.56
C PRO A 413 8.82 49.67 1.24
N LEU A 414 7.51 49.92 1.10
CA LEU A 414 6.46 49.05 1.64
C LEU A 414 6.41 47.68 0.94
N HIS A 415 6.61 47.60 -0.38
CA HIS A 415 6.71 46.32 -1.11
C HIS A 415 7.88 45.47 -0.61
N ILE A 416 9.05 46.11 -0.41
CA ILE A 416 10.27 45.43 0.04
C ILE A 416 10.10 44.96 1.49
N ALA A 417 9.57 45.81 2.36
CA ALA A 417 9.26 45.46 3.75
C ALA A 417 8.25 44.31 3.82
N ALA A 418 7.24 44.32 2.94
CA ALA A 418 6.21 43.29 2.89
C ALA A 418 6.73 41.93 2.40
N SER A 419 7.57 41.90 1.36
CA SER A 419 8.24 40.67 0.87
C SER A 419 9.22 40.09 1.90
N THR A 420 10.01 40.95 2.53
CA THR A 420 11.03 40.53 3.52
C THR A 420 10.44 40.09 4.86
N GLY A 421 9.21 40.52 5.20
CA GLY A 421 8.53 40.12 6.42
C GLY A 421 8.89 40.95 7.65
N ARG A 422 9.44 42.15 7.47
CA ARG A 422 9.91 43.03 8.57
C ARG A 422 8.76 43.81 9.17
N VAL A 423 8.12 43.24 10.19
CA VAL A 423 6.90 43.77 10.83
C VAL A 423 7.08 45.17 11.38
N ASP A 424 8.20 45.46 12.04
CA ASP A 424 8.42 46.76 12.70
C ASP A 424 8.58 47.88 11.67
N ILE A 425 9.29 47.62 10.57
CA ILE A 425 9.41 48.55 9.43
C ILE A 425 8.05 48.76 8.78
N VAL A 426 7.25 47.70 8.60
CA VAL A 426 5.89 47.81 8.08
C VAL A 426 5.03 48.69 8.98
N LYS A 427 5.08 48.52 10.31
CA LYS A 427 4.34 49.36 11.27
C LYS A 427 4.75 50.82 11.21
N MET A 428 6.05 51.09 11.17
CA MET A 428 6.57 52.46 11.06
C MET A 428 6.15 53.11 9.75
N LEU A 429 6.36 52.43 8.61
CA LEU A 429 5.95 52.94 7.30
C LEU A 429 4.45 53.19 7.23
N LEU A 430 3.64 52.27 7.74
CA LEU A 430 2.20 52.42 7.72
C LEU A 430 1.74 53.61 8.59
N LYS A 431 2.33 53.79 9.79
CA LYS A 431 2.06 54.94 10.66
C LYS A 431 2.28 56.27 9.94
N GLU A 432 3.45 56.45 9.33
CA GLU A 432 3.78 57.64 8.53
C GLU A 432 2.81 57.81 7.33
N ILE A 433 2.58 56.73 6.58
CA ILE A 433 1.68 56.74 5.42
C ILE A 433 0.25 57.18 5.79
N TRP A 434 -0.23 56.83 6.99
CA TRP A 434 -1.54 57.24 7.49
C TRP A 434 -1.56 58.67 8.03
N ASP A 435 -0.51 59.11 8.71
CA ASP A 435 -0.39 60.47 9.25
C ASP A 435 -0.37 61.53 8.11
N PHE A 436 0.18 61.18 6.94
CA PHE A 436 0.17 62.02 5.73
C PHE A 436 -1.07 61.83 4.82
N GLY A 437 -2.02 60.96 5.18
CA GLY A 437 -3.24 60.73 4.38
C GLY A 437 -3.02 60.02 3.04
N MET A 438 -1.84 59.43 2.81
CA MET A 438 -1.47 58.72 1.57
C MET A 438 -1.78 57.22 1.60
N GLY A 439 -2.43 56.73 2.66
CA GLY A 439 -2.77 55.32 2.89
C GLY A 439 -3.37 54.58 1.70
N GLY A 440 -4.34 55.18 1.00
CA GLY A 440 -4.99 54.51 -0.13
C GLY A 440 -4.09 54.28 -1.34
N VAL A 441 -3.22 55.26 -1.65
CA VAL A 441 -2.43 55.25 -2.90
C VAL A 441 -1.24 54.29 -2.81
N LEU A 442 -0.58 54.25 -1.66
CA LEU A 442 0.64 53.44 -1.50
C LEU A 442 0.36 51.96 -1.21
N LEU A 443 -0.75 51.64 -0.54
CA LEU A 443 -1.18 50.25 -0.31
C LEU A 443 -1.65 49.56 -1.61
N GLU A 444 -2.11 50.33 -2.58
CA GLU A 444 -2.54 49.86 -3.92
C GLU A 444 -1.48 50.09 -5.00
N SER A 445 -0.31 50.63 -4.64
CA SER A 445 0.80 50.78 -5.57
C SER A 445 1.19 49.41 -6.13
N LYS A 446 1.38 49.36 -7.44
CA LYS A 446 1.70 48.13 -8.18
C LYS A 446 3.17 48.17 -8.59
N ASP A 447 3.87 47.08 -8.36
CA ASP A 447 5.19 46.86 -8.93
C ASP A 447 5.12 46.51 -10.44
N ASN A 448 6.27 46.22 -11.06
CA ASN A 448 6.34 45.80 -12.46
C ASN A 448 5.44 44.61 -12.82
N ASP A 449 5.19 43.69 -11.88
CA ASP A 449 4.33 42.51 -12.07
C ASP A 449 2.85 42.81 -11.79
N GLY A 450 2.52 44.08 -11.50
CA GLY A 450 1.19 44.51 -11.12
C GLY A 450 0.86 44.17 -9.65
N SER A 451 1.80 43.67 -8.88
CA SER A 451 1.59 43.15 -7.53
C SER A 451 1.64 44.28 -6.50
N THR A 452 0.71 44.24 -5.55
CA THR A 452 0.70 45.17 -4.39
C THR A 452 1.56 44.62 -3.25
N PRO A 453 1.87 45.41 -2.20
CA PRO A 453 2.58 44.90 -1.02
C PRO A 453 1.88 43.70 -0.38
N LEU A 454 0.54 43.66 -0.44
CA LEU A 454 -0.26 42.54 0.07
C LEU A 454 -0.09 41.26 -0.75
N HIS A 455 0.06 41.36 -2.08
CA HIS A 455 0.38 40.22 -2.95
C HIS A 455 1.72 39.60 -2.56
N LEU A 456 2.75 40.42 -2.37
CA LEU A 456 4.08 39.96 -1.98
C LEU A 456 4.07 39.35 -0.57
N ALA A 457 3.40 39.97 0.39
CA ALA A 457 3.25 39.41 1.73
C ALA A 457 2.54 38.04 1.70
N ALA A 458 1.49 37.92 0.88
CA ALA A 458 0.73 36.68 0.75
C ALA A 458 1.52 35.57 0.04
N GLY A 459 2.19 35.91 -1.07
CA GLY A 459 3.01 34.98 -1.85
C GLY A 459 4.25 34.48 -1.11
N HIS A 460 4.82 35.27 -0.19
CA HIS A 460 5.97 34.86 0.64
C HIS A 460 5.58 34.32 2.03
N GLY A 461 4.29 34.16 2.33
CA GLY A 461 3.83 33.54 3.57
C GLY A 461 4.00 34.41 4.82
N ARG A 462 4.07 35.74 4.67
CA ARG A 462 4.36 36.69 5.76
C ARG A 462 3.11 37.01 6.59
N CYS A 463 2.56 36.02 7.30
CA CYS A 463 1.29 36.12 8.04
C CYS A 463 1.19 37.34 8.98
N LYS A 464 2.23 37.68 9.73
CA LYS A 464 2.22 38.86 10.62
C LYS A 464 2.12 40.15 9.83
N VAL A 465 2.89 40.29 8.75
CA VAL A 465 2.80 41.46 7.87
C VAL A 465 1.43 41.52 7.19
N THR A 466 0.91 40.38 6.72
CA THR A 466 -0.46 40.30 6.19
C THR A 466 -1.48 40.77 7.23
N PHE A 467 -1.32 40.42 8.51
CA PHE A 467 -2.17 40.91 9.59
C PHE A 467 -2.11 42.43 9.74
N GLU A 468 -0.91 43.01 9.77
CA GLU A 468 -0.72 44.47 9.93
C GLU A 468 -1.24 45.24 8.72
N LEU A 469 -1.02 44.74 7.50
CA LEU A 469 -1.56 45.33 6.27
C LEU A 469 -3.09 45.26 6.19
N LEU A 470 -3.72 44.35 6.94
CA LEU A 470 -5.18 44.16 7.00
C LEU A 470 -5.83 44.80 8.25
N GLU A 471 -5.08 45.51 9.10
CA GLU A 471 -5.59 46.01 10.39
C GLU A 471 -6.71 47.08 10.25
N LYS A 472 -7.65 47.06 11.20
CA LYS A 472 -9.01 47.63 11.15
C LYS A 472 -9.16 49.17 11.17
N ARG A 473 -8.09 49.98 11.11
CA ARG A 473 -8.25 51.46 11.16
C ARG A 473 -8.61 52.10 9.83
N VAL A 474 -8.55 51.36 8.73
CA VAL A 474 -8.96 51.85 7.43
C VAL A 474 -9.75 50.73 6.76
N ARG A 475 -10.91 51.05 6.17
CA ARG A 475 -11.52 50.21 5.15
C ARG A 475 -10.48 50.05 4.04
N PRO A 476 -9.92 48.87 3.75
CA PRO A 476 -9.20 48.60 2.52
C PRO A 476 -10.09 47.71 1.64
N PRO A 477 -11.31 48.13 1.20
CA PRO A 477 -12.20 47.22 0.50
C PRO A 477 -11.68 46.87 -0.89
N ARG A 478 -10.56 47.47 -1.34
CA ARG A 478 -10.06 47.34 -2.71
C ARG A 478 -8.70 46.68 -2.81
N ALA A 479 -7.71 47.02 -1.99
CA ALA A 479 -6.35 46.45 -2.09
C ALA A 479 -6.28 44.91 -2.06
N ALA A 480 -7.16 44.24 -1.31
CA ALA A 480 -7.22 42.77 -1.26
C ALA A 480 -7.94 42.15 -2.48
N GLY A 481 -8.73 42.94 -3.21
CA GLY A 481 -9.33 42.57 -4.49
C GLY A 481 -8.59 43.14 -5.70
N VAL A 482 -7.46 43.83 -5.50
CA VAL A 482 -6.63 44.30 -6.62
C VAL A 482 -6.06 43.10 -7.33
N GLU A 483 -6.16 43.10 -8.66
CA GLU A 483 -5.56 42.09 -9.50
C GLU A 483 -4.17 42.52 -9.97
N ASN A 484 -3.22 41.59 -9.94
CA ASN A 484 -1.92 41.77 -10.57
C ASN A 484 -2.00 41.62 -12.11
N ASN A 485 -0.86 41.65 -12.80
CA ASN A 485 -0.84 41.52 -14.26
C ASN A 485 -1.33 40.15 -14.75
N GLU A 486 -1.51 39.16 -13.90
CA GLU A 486 -2.06 37.84 -14.23
C GLU A 486 -3.56 37.72 -13.88
N GLY A 487 -4.20 38.78 -13.37
CA GLY A 487 -5.57 38.73 -12.87
C GLY A 487 -5.68 38.15 -11.46
N ARG A 488 -4.57 37.92 -10.76
CA ARG A 488 -4.55 37.21 -9.48
C ARG A 488 -4.67 38.19 -8.33
N VAL A 489 -5.59 37.92 -7.41
CA VAL A 489 -5.66 38.52 -6.06
C VAL A 489 -4.65 37.86 -5.08
N PRO A 490 -4.34 38.46 -3.92
CA PRO A 490 -3.38 37.92 -2.95
C PRO A 490 -3.71 36.49 -2.48
N LEU A 491 -4.99 36.13 -2.41
CA LEU A 491 -5.42 34.77 -2.05
C LEU A 491 -4.94 33.71 -3.05
N HIS A 492 -4.86 34.01 -4.36
CA HIS A 492 -4.31 33.09 -5.37
C HIS A 492 -2.84 32.77 -5.08
N LEU A 493 -2.04 33.78 -4.75
CA LEU A 493 -0.61 33.59 -4.47
C LEU A 493 -0.38 32.81 -3.17
N GLY A 494 -1.16 33.10 -2.13
CA GLY A 494 -1.17 32.31 -0.89
C GLY A 494 -1.59 30.86 -1.13
N ALA A 495 -2.53 30.63 -2.06
CA ALA A 495 -3.03 29.31 -2.41
C ALA A 495 -2.05 28.48 -3.26
N ILE A 496 -1.38 29.11 -4.23
CA ILE A 496 -0.31 28.49 -5.05
C ILE A 496 0.86 28.03 -4.16
N ASN A 497 1.32 28.90 -3.26
CA ASN A 497 2.51 28.64 -2.44
C ASN A 497 2.21 27.88 -1.14
N GLY A 498 0.95 27.50 -0.89
CA GLY A 498 0.56 26.64 0.23
C GLY A 498 0.61 27.32 1.61
N HIS A 499 0.52 28.65 1.67
CA HIS A 499 0.65 29.41 2.90
C HIS A 499 -0.65 29.47 3.70
N LEU A 500 -0.98 28.35 4.37
CA LEU A 500 -2.23 28.14 5.12
C LEU A 500 -2.61 29.30 6.06
N SER A 501 -1.67 29.79 6.88
CA SER A 501 -1.95 30.84 7.85
C SER A 501 -2.33 32.17 7.21
N VAL A 502 -1.72 32.49 6.06
CA VAL A 502 -2.06 33.67 5.26
C VAL A 502 -3.44 33.50 4.63
N VAL A 503 -3.70 32.34 4.03
CA VAL A 503 -5.00 32.01 3.42
C VAL A 503 -6.12 32.16 4.45
N GLN A 504 -6.00 31.54 5.62
CA GLN A 504 -6.99 31.68 6.70
C GLN A 504 -7.23 33.15 7.06
N ARG A 505 -6.15 33.93 7.18
CA ARG A 505 -6.26 35.34 7.56
C ARG A 505 -6.94 36.20 6.48
N LEU A 506 -6.67 35.92 5.21
CA LEU A 506 -7.34 36.60 4.09
C LEU A 506 -8.82 36.22 4.03
N LEU A 507 -9.17 34.95 4.26
CA LEU A 507 -10.55 34.48 4.29
C LEU A 507 -11.35 35.04 5.48
N ASP A 508 -10.72 35.18 6.65
CA ASP A 508 -11.32 35.82 7.82
C ASP A 508 -11.64 37.30 7.57
N TRP A 509 -10.90 37.93 6.66
CA TRP A 509 -11.03 39.35 6.35
C TRP A 509 -12.05 39.59 5.23
N ASP A 510 -11.92 38.87 4.10
CA ASP A 510 -12.86 38.93 2.99
C ASP A 510 -13.00 37.56 2.30
N VAL A 511 -14.17 36.95 2.51
CA VAL A 511 -14.52 35.63 1.98
C VAL A 511 -14.83 35.66 0.48
N GLU A 512 -15.11 36.82 -0.12
CA GLU A 512 -15.44 36.92 -1.54
C GLU A 512 -14.23 36.67 -2.45
N GLN A 513 -12.99 36.80 -1.93
CA GLN A 513 -11.76 36.47 -2.65
C GLN A 513 -11.72 35.00 -3.11
N ILE A 514 -12.51 34.11 -2.49
CA ILE A 514 -12.68 32.71 -2.93
C ILE A 514 -13.21 32.61 -4.38
N LYS A 515 -14.04 33.57 -4.80
CA LYS A 515 -14.65 33.60 -6.13
C LYS A 515 -13.82 34.32 -7.19
N ALA A 516 -12.75 35.01 -6.77
CA ALA A 516 -11.90 35.73 -7.70
C ALA A 516 -11.34 34.76 -8.74
N VAL A 517 -11.24 35.22 -9.98
CA VAL A 517 -10.76 34.43 -11.11
C VAL A 517 -9.56 35.14 -11.72
N ASP A 518 -8.51 34.38 -12.03
CA ASP A 518 -7.37 34.92 -12.76
C ASP A 518 -7.64 35.00 -14.28
N LYS A 519 -6.65 35.42 -15.07
CA LYS A 519 -6.77 35.50 -16.54
C LYS A 519 -7.05 34.16 -17.24
N ASN A 520 -6.89 33.04 -16.54
CA ASN A 520 -7.22 31.68 -16.98
C ASN A 520 -8.54 31.20 -16.35
N SER A 521 -9.35 32.12 -15.84
CA SER A 521 -10.59 31.84 -15.11
C SER A 521 -10.40 30.89 -13.91
N SER A 522 -9.20 30.81 -13.33
CA SER A 522 -8.90 29.88 -12.25
C SER A 522 -9.09 30.54 -10.89
N ASN A 523 -10.03 30.03 -10.10
CA ASN A 523 -10.15 30.39 -8.67
C ASN A 523 -8.94 29.95 -7.83
N PRO A 524 -8.75 30.51 -6.62
CA PRO A 524 -7.67 30.11 -5.71
C PRO A 524 -7.66 28.61 -5.40
N ILE A 525 -8.84 27.96 -5.36
CA ILE A 525 -8.93 26.51 -5.14
C ILE A 525 -8.36 25.70 -6.31
N HIS A 526 -8.52 26.14 -7.56
CA HIS A 526 -7.93 25.46 -8.72
C HIS A 526 -6.40 25.43 -8.58
N LEU A 527 -5.80 26.58 -8.29
CA LEU A 527 -4.35 26.70 -8.14
C LEU A 527 -3.82 25.95 -6.91
N ALA A 528 -4.58 25.91 -5.81
CA ALA A 528 -4.22 25.11 -4.64
C ALA A 528 -4.25 23.60 -4.94
N VAL A 529 -5.22 23.15 -5.72
CA VAL A 529 -5.33 21.75 -6.17
C VAL A 529 -4.21 21.42 -7.13
N GLU A 530 -3.92 22.27 -8.12
CA GLU A 530 -2.83 22.10 -9.08
C GLU A 530 -1.48 21.83 -8.40
N ARG A 531 -1.22 22.55 -7.31
CA ARG A 531 0.01 22.44 -6.52
C ARG A 531 -0.02 21.38 -5.42
N GLY A 532 -1.16 20.72 -5.21
CA GLY A 532 -1.32 19.66 -4.20
C GLY A 532 -1.35 20.17 -2.74
N ASN A 533 -1.76 21.43 -2.52
CA ASN A 533 -1.74 22.07 -1.20
C ASN A 533 -2.96 21.68 -0.32
N PHE A 534 -2.98 20.44 0.18
CA PHE A 534 -4.11 19.86 0.93
C PHE A 534 -4.67 20.76 2.06
N GLY A 535 -3.81 21.37 2.89
CA GLY A 535 -4.25 22.20 4.02
C GLY A 535 -4.99 23.46 3.59
N VAL A 536 -4.57 24.07 2.49
CA VAL A 536 -5.24 25.23 1.87
C VAL A 536 -6.56 24.81 1.27
N VAL A 537 -6.59 23.71 0.50
CA VAL A 537 -7.82 23.17 -0.10
C VAL A 537 -8.86 22.89 0.98
N LEU A 538 -8.47 22.28 2.10
CA LEU A 538 -9.37 22.02 3.24
C LEU A 538 -9.97 23.30 3.83
N SER A 539 -9.17 24.35 3.95
CA SER A 539 -9.64 25.61 4.53
C SER A 539 -10.62 26.32 3.60
N ILE A 540 -10.31 26.37 2.30
CA ILE A 540 -11.19 26.96 1.29
C ILE A 540 -12.51 26.16 1.21
N CYS A 541 -12.48 24.82 1.20
CA CYS A 541 -13.69 23.99 1.15
C CYS A 541 -14.60 24.17 2.38
N LYS A 542 -14.02 24.38 3.57
CA LYS A 542 -14.79 24.67 4.78
C LYS A 542 -15.56 25.99 4.64
N GLU A 543 -14.92 27.02 4.11
CA GLU A 543 -15.58 28.31 3.89
C GLU A 543 -16.62 28.25 2.75
N HIS A 544 -16.35 27.53 1.66
CA HIS A 544 -17.36 27.26 0.63
C HIS A 544 -18.62 26.63 1.21
N LYS A 545 -18.46 25.59 2.05
CA LYS A 545 -19.60 24.93 2.70
C LYS A 545 -20.35 25.85 3.67
N LYS A 546 -19.63 26.71 4.40
CA LYS A 546 -20.23 27.68 5.33
C LYS A 546 -21.07 28.73 4.60
N GLN A 547 -20.61 29.18 3.43
CA GLN A 547 -21.30 30.20 2.62
C GLN A 547 -22.25 29.60 1.57
N ASN A 548 -22.36 28.28 1.50
CA ASN A 548 -23.13 27.54 0.48
C ASN A 548 -22.72 27.86 -0.96
N TYR A 549 -21.42 28.06 -1.20
CA TYR A 549 -20.85 28.29 -2.53
C TYR A 549 -20.55 26.98 -3.24
N SER A 550 -20.96 26.89 -4.51
CA SER A 550 -20.65 25.72 -5.35
C SER A 550 -19.14 25.55 -5.53
N LEU A 551 -18.68 24.30 -5.47
CA LEU A 551 -17.29 23.91 -5.76
C LEU A 551 -17.10 23.55 -7.24
N ASP A 552 -18.18 23.45 -8.01
CA ASP A 552 -18.19 23.07 -9.43
C ASP A 552 -17.95 24.28 -10.33
N VAL A 553 -16.97 25.10 -9.97
CA VAL A 553 -16.53 26.23 -10.80
C VAL A 553 -15.57 25.69 -11.85
N PHE A 554 -15.66 26.17 -13.08
CA PHE A 554 -14.82 25.73 -14.19
C PHE A 554 -13.76 26.78 -14.51
N ASN A 555 -12.52 26.35 -14.75
CA ASN A 555 -11.47 27.22 -15.28
C ASN A 555 -11.45 27.23 -16.83
N SER A 556 -10.67 28.14 -17.42
CA SER A 556 -10.47 28.24 -18.87
C SER A 556 -8.96 28.30 -19.17
N GLU A 557 -8.32 27.15 -19.43
CA GLU A 557 -6.93 27.19 -19.91
C GLU A 557 -6.86 27.54 -21.40
N LYS A 558 -5.91 28.42 -21.75
CA LYS A 558 -5.74 29.03 -23.07
C LYS A 558 -4.84 28.24 -24.02
N LYS A 559 -4.47 27.01 -23.70
CA LYS A 559 -3.44 26.26 -24.45
C LYS A 559 -3.86 24.92 -25.04
N GLU A 560 -5.16 24.79 -25.33
CA GLU A 560 -5.83 23.61 -25.89
C GLU A 560 -6.46 22.72 -24.80
N GLU A 561 -7.79 22.60 -24.97
CA GLU A 561 -8.70 21.56 -24.48
C GLU A 561 -9.11 21.51 -22.99
N SER A 562 -10.43 21.63 -22.81
CA SER A 562 -11.24 21.34 -21.62
C SER A 562 -11.28 22.39 -20.50
N THR A 563 -12.48 22.90 -20.22
CA THR A 563 -12.78 23.63 -18.98
C THR A 563 -12.83 22.63 -17.82
N LEU A 564 -11.95 22.77 -16.82
CA LEU A 564 -11.81 21.79 -15.73
C LEU A 564 -12.38 22.34 -14.42
N THR A 565 -13.04 21.48 -13.64
CA THR A 565 -13.36 21.77 -12.23
C THR A 565 -12.16 21.46 -11.32
N PRO A 566 -12.12 21.94 -10.06
CA PRO A 566 -11.06 21.56 -9.13
C PRO A 566 -10.95 20.04 -8.95
N LEU A 567 -12.08 19.34 -9.06
CA LEU A 567 -12.13 17.88 -8.96
C LEU A 567 -11.49 17.19 -10.16
N HIS A 568 -11.73 17.68 -11.38
CA HIS A 568 -11.06 17.18 -12.60
C HIS A 568 -9.55 17.50 -12.58
N LEU A 569 -9.17 18.71 -12.18
CA LEU A 569 -7.78 19.16 -12.11
C LEU A 569 -6.93 18.30 -11.16
N ALA A 570 -7.52 17.82 -10.05
CA ALA A 570 -6.84 16.91 -9.11
C ALA A 570 -6.38 15.59 -9.76
N LEU A 571 -7.03 15.15 -10.84
CA LEU A 571 -6.64 13.96 -11.60
C LEU A 571 -5.76 14.29 -12.81
N TYR A 572 -6.01 15.43 -13.46
CA TYR A 572 -5.30 15.86 -14.67
C TYR A 572 -3.82 16.17 -14.43
N THR A 573 -3.46 16.81 -13.31
CA THR A 573 -2.08 17.27 -13.03
C THR A 573 -1.03 16.15 -12.95
N ARG A 574 -1.46 14.89 -12.95
CA ARG A 574 -0.59 13.71 -13.01
C ARG A 574 0.04 13.47 -14.38
N THR A 575 -0.58 13.92 -15.48
CA THR A 575 -0.11 13.65 -16.85
C THR A 575 1.10 14.49 -17.27
N TYR A 576 1.34 15.65 -16.64
CA TYR A 576 2.43 16.56 -17.00
C TYR A 576 3.67 16.50 -16.08
N GLN A 577 3.64 15.76 -14.97
CA GLN A 577 4.78 15.64 -14.04
C GLN A 577 5.55 14.30 -14.15
N VAL A 578 5.51 13.64 -15.31
CA VAL A 578 6.05 12.28 -15.52
C VAL A 578 7.59 12.19 -15.42
N LEU A 579 8.32 13.26 -15.07
CA LEU A 579 9.79 13.27 -15.10
C LEU A 579 10.53 13.11 -13.75
N HIS A 580 9.88 12.80 -12.62
CA HIS A 580 10.63 12.62 -11.35
C HIS A 580 10.24 11.40 -10.48
N PRO A 581 11.20 10.54 -10.07
CA PRO A 581 10.99 9.33 -9.24
C PRO A 581 10.50 9.54 -7.79
N PHE A 582 10.11 10.75 -7.37
CA PHE A 582 9.65 11.04 -5.99
C PHE A 582 8.10 10.94 -5.81
N THR A 583 7.36 10.46 -6.82
CA THR A 583 5.91 10.67 -7.00
C THR A 583 4.97 9.77 -6.20
N CYS A 584 5.44 8.77 -5.45
CA CYS A 584 4.54 7.95 -4.62
C CYS A 584 3.85 8.75 -3.49
N ARG A 585 4.47 9.82 -3.00
CA ARG A 585 3.89 10.68 -1.94
C ARG A 585 2.88 11.70 -2.48
N ALA A 586 3.15 12.24 -3.68
CA ALA A 586 2.25 13.16 -4.36
C ALA A 586 0.94 12.46 -4.80
N ALA A 587 1.04 11.21 -5.31
CA ALA A 587 -0.12 10.42 -5.70
C ALA A 587 -1.09 10.15 -4.53
N LYS A 588 -0.59 10.02 -3.29
CA LYS A 588 -1.44 9.90 -2.09
C LYS A 588 -2.10 11.23 -1.74
N GLY A 589 -1.37 12.34 -1.86
CA GLY A 589 -1.89 13.70 -1.59
C GLY A 589 -3.06 14.08 -2.51
N PHE A 590 -2.97 13.79 -3.80
CA PHE A 590 -4.07 14.08 -4.74
C PHE A 590 -5.32 13.22 -4.48
N LEU A 591 -5.15 11.94 -4.11
CA LEU A 591 -6.28 11.11 -3.68
C LEU A 591 -6.99 11.68 -2.45
N ASP A 592 -6.22 12.15 -1.47
CA ASP A 592 -6.77 12.77 -0.26
C ASP A 592 -7.51 14.09 -0.60
N ILE A 593 -7.02 14.87 -1.58
CA ILE A 593 -7.69 16.05 -2.12
C ILE A 593 -9.00 15.68 -2.83
N THR A 594 -9.01 14.65 -3.68
CA THR A 594 -10.21 14.16 -4.37
C THR A 594 -11.30 13.75 -3.37
N LYS A 595 -10.94 12.95 -2.35
CA LYS A 595 -11.86 12.54 -1.27
C LYS A 595 -12.43 13.73 -0.52
N LEU A 596 -11.59 14.73 -0.25
CA LEU A 596 -11.99 15.94 0.43
C LEU A 596 -13.01 16.72 -0.41
N LEU A 597 -12.73 16.97 -1.68
CA LEU A 597 -13.64 17.71 -2.57
C LEU A 597 -15.02 17.02 -2.67
N ILE A 598 -15.05 15.69 -2.85
CA ILE A 598 -16.30 14.91 -2.88
C ILE A 598 -17.07 15.04 -1.55
N ARG A 599 -16.39 14.91 -0.40
CA ARG A 599 -17.01 15.04 0.93
C ARG A 599 -17.62 16.43 1.17
N PHE A 600 -17.07 17.47 0.54
CA PHE A 600 -17.56 18.84 0.64
C PHE A 600 -18.59 19.20 -0.43
N GLY A 601 -19.02 18.24 -1.27
CA GLY A 601 -20.14 18.39 -2.19
C GLY A 601 -19.76 18.74 -3.63
N ALA A 602 -18.50 18.56 -4.04
CA ALA A 602 -18.13 18.66 -5.45
C ALA A 602 -18.83 17.55 -6.26
N ASN A 603 -19.41 17.91 -7.40
CA ASN A 603 -20.17 16.99 -8.22
C ASN A 603 -19.24 16.13 -9.11
N PRO A 604 -19.12 14.81 -8.88
CA PRO A 604 -18.30 13.93 -9.71
C PRO A 604 -18.88 13.66 -11.10
N THR A 605 -20.15 14.02 -11.35
CA THR A 605 -20.79 13.88 -12.67
C THR A 605 -20.73 15.18 -13.49
N ALA A 606 -20.04 16.22 -12.99
CA ALA A 606 -19.79 17.42 -13.75
C ALA A 606 -19.08 17.06 -15.07
N ARG A 607 -19.48 17.73 -16.16
CA ARG A 607 -18.93 17.49 -17.49
C ARG A 607 -18.04 18.65 -17.90
N THR A 608 -16.85 18.32 -18.37
CA THR A 608 -15.92 19.27 -19.00
C THR A 608 -16.43 19.68 -20.38
N SER A 609 -15.76 20.62 -21.06
CA SER A 609 -16.24 21.12 -22.37
C SER A 609 -16.15 20.07 -23.50
N ASP A 610 -15.26 19.10 -23.36
CA ASP A 610 -15.15 17.87 -24.18
C ASP A 610 -16.18 16.80 -23.76
N GLY A 611 -17.03 17.08 -22.78
CA GLY A 611 -18.08 16.19 -22.33
C GLY A 611 -17.61 15.08 -21.38
N SER A 612 -16.33 15.03 -21.05
CA SER A 612 -15.74 14.07 -20.12
C SER A 612 -16.19 14.30 -18.68
N THR A 613 -16.26 13.22 -17.91
CA THR A 613 -16.57 13.23 -16.47
C THR A 613 -15.36 12.80 -15.66
N LEU A 614 -15.41 12.95 -14.33
CA LEU A 614 -14.32 12.51 -13.47
C LEU A 614 -13.95 11.03 -13.66
N LEU A 615 -14.95 10.18 -13.96
CA LEU A 615 -14.73 8.77 -14.21
C LEU A 615 -13.94 8.53 -15.51
N HIS A 616 -14.11 9.36 -16.54
CA HIS A 616 -13.30 9.31 -17.76
C HIS A 616 -11.81 9.54 -17.45
N PHE A 617 -11.49 10.65 -16.76
CA PHE A 617 -10.12 10.97 -16.34
C PHE A 617 -9.52 9.93 -15.40
N ALA A 618 -10.31 9.40 -14.45
CA ALA A 618 -9.85 8.35 -13.54
C ALA A 618 -9.55 7.04 -14.29
N SER A 619 -10.32 6.75 -15.34
CA SER A 619 -10.18 5.56 -16.17
C SER A 619 -8.99 5.65 -17.10
N GLU A 620 -8.80 6.78 -17.77
CA GLU A 620 -7.63 7.06 -18.62
C GLU A 620 -6.31 6.98 -17.84
N ASN A 621 -6.28 7.53 -16.62
CA ASN A 621 -5.10 7.53 -15.76
C ASN A 621 -4.90 6.25 -14.93
N GLY A 622 -5.83 5.29 -14.97
CA GLY A 622 -5.73 4.05 -14.20
C GLY A 622 -5.85 4.23 -12.68
N ASN A 623 -6.55 5.27 -12.22
CA ASN A 623 -6.67 5.60 -10.80
C ASN A 623 -7.72 4.73 -10.08
N VAL A 624 -7.39 3.44 -9.88
CA VAL A 624 -8.26 2.43 -9.23
C VAL A 624 -8.91 2.93 -7.94
N ARG A 625 -8.13 3.57 -7.07
CA ARG A 625 -8.65 4.07 -5.77
C ARG A 625 -9.70 5.15 -5.91
N VAL A 626 -9.58 6.02 -6.91
CA VAL A 626 -10.59 7.06 -7.16
C VAL A 626 -11.86 6.42 -7.71
N VAL A 627 -11.69 5.43 -8.60
CA VAL A 627 -12.79 4.63 -9.15
C VAL A 627 -13.54 3.89 -8.03
N GLU A 628 -12.83 3.23 -7.10
CA GLU A 628 -13.43 2.56 -5.93
C GLU A 628 -14.20 3.53 -5.01
N GLU A 629 -13.66 4.72 -4.77
CA GLU A 629 -14.32 5.73 -3.92
C GLU A 629 -15.58 6.31 -4.59
N LEU A 630 -15.54 6.52 -5.91
CA LEU A 630 -16.72 6.90 -6.69
C LEU A 630 -17.81 5.82 -6.62
N PHE A 631 -17.41 4.54 -6.57
CA PHE A 631 -18.34 3.42 -6.42
C PHE A 631 -18.90 3.25 -5.00
N TYR A 632 -18.17 3.65 -3.97
CA TYR A 632 -18.61 3.54 -2.57
C TYR A 632 -19.81 4.44 -2.27
N HIS A 633 -19.89 5.61 -2.90
CA HIS A 633 -20.99 6.54 -2.74
C HIS A 633 -22.16 6.16 -3.67
N GLN A 634 -23.12 5.38 -3.15
CA GLN A 634 -24.25 4.79 -3.89
C GLN A 634 -25.19 5.78 -4.59
N ASP A 635 -25.08 7.10 -4.35
CA ASP A 635 -25.86 8.13 -5.06
C ASP A 635 -25.32 8.39 -6.49
N PHE A 636 -24.16 7.84 -6.84
CA PHE A 636 -23.50 8.03 -8.15
C PHE A 636 -23.60 6.81 -9.06
N VAL A 637 -24.73 6.10 -9.08
CA VAL A 637 -24.92 4.91 -9.93
C VAL A 637 -25.08 5.26 -11.43
N SER A 638 -25.27 6.54 -11.77
CA SER A 638 -25.60 6.98 -13.14
C SER A 638 -24.46 7.47 -14.09
N PRO A 639 -23.17 7.68 -13.70
CA PRO A 639 -22.14 8.23 -14.58
C PRO A 639 -21.37 7.19 -15.42
N MET A 640 -21.58 5.89 -15.21
CA MET A 640 -20.84 4.81 -15.92
C MET A 640 -21.09 4.76 -17.42
N ASN A 641 -22.29 5.17 -17.84
CA ASN A 641 -22.72 5.16 -19.25
C ASN A 641 -22.72 6.55 -19.88
N ILE A 642 -22.16 7.56 -19.19
CA ILE A 642 -22.01 8.88 -19.79
C ILE A 642 -20.95 8.76 -20.88
N ARG A 643 -21.32 9.20 -22.07
CA ARG A 643 -20.42 9.27 -23.22
C ARG A 643 -19.87 10.68 -23.32
N GLU A 644 -18.56 10.83 -23.48
CA GLU A 644 -17.97 12.12 -23.83
C GLU A 644 -18.34 12.54 -25.27
N ASN A 645 -17.90 13.71 -25.75
CA ASN A 645 -18.33 14.27 -27.03
C ASN A 645 -18.00 13.41 -28.27
N GLN A 646 -16.94 12.59 -28.25
CA GLN A 646 -16.64 11.57 -29.28
C GLN A 646 -17.39 10.24 -29.06
N GLY A 647 -18.32 10.21 -28.09
CA GLY A 647 -19.13 9.03 -27.80
C GLY A 647 -18.43 8.00 -26.93
N ARG A 648 -17.21 8.24 -26.44
CA ARG A 648 -16.42 7.28 -25.69
C ARG A 648 -16.95 7.12 -24.27
N LEU A 649 -16.88 5.90 -23.78
CA LEU A 649 -17.20 5.56 -22.40
C LEU A 649 -15.91 5.53 -21.55
N PRO A 650 -16.00 5.67 -20.22
CA PRO A 650 -14.83 5.56 -19.35
C PRO A 650 -14.05 4.25 -19.53
N ILE A 651 -14.76 3.14 -19.78
CA ILE A 651 -14.15 1.83 -20.03
C ILE A 651 -13.28 1.79 -21.29
N PHE A 652 -13.59 2.60 -22.31
CA PHE A 652 -12.76 2.68 -23.53
C PHE A 652 -11.41 3.34 -23.23
N LEU A 653 -11.42 4.42 -22.43
CA LEU A 653 -10.20 5.10 -22.01
C LEU A 653 -9.34 4.21 -21.11
N ALA A 654 -9.96 3.44 -20.20
CA ALA A 654 -9.24 2.45 -19.40
C ALA A 654 -8.63 1.32 -20.27
N ALA A 655 -9.36 0.86 -21.29
CA ALA A 655 -8.88 -0.15 -22.23
C ALA A 655 -7.68 0.34 -23.05
N LYS A 656 -7.73 1.59 -23.52
CA LYS A 656 -6.60 2.24 -24.20
C LYS A 656 -5.37 2.33 -23.32
N GLY A 657 -5.53 2.66 -22.04
CA GLY A 657 -4.44 2.69 -21.05
C GLY A 657 -4.00 1.33 -20.52
N GLY A 658 -4.71 0.23 -20.84
CA GLY A 658 -4.43 -1.11 -20.34
C GLY A 658 -4.72 -1.31 -18.84
N HIS A 659 -5.56 -0.47 -18.23
CA HIS A 659 -5.80 -0.43 -16.79
C HIS A 659 -6.79 -1.50 -16.31
N TYR A 660 -6.35 -2.76 -16.34
CA TYR A 660 -7.20 -3.93 -16.08
C TYR A 660 -8.06 -3.82 -14.82
N ARG A 661 -7.48 -3.42 -13.69
CA ARG A 661 -8.21 -3.35 -12.41
C ARG A 661 -9.36 -2.32 -12.44
N VAL A 662 -9.20 -1.22 -13.17
CA VAL A 662 -10.29 -0.27 -13.40
C VAL A 662 -11.39 -0.91 -14.24
N ILE A 663 -11.00 -1.63 -15.29
CA ILE A 663 -11.93 -2.32 -16.18
C ILE A 663 -12.70 -3.40 -15.44
N GLU A 664 -12.08 -4.17 -14.55
CA GLU A 664 -12.75 -5.17 -13.72
C GLU A 664 -13.84 -4.53 -12.85
N LEU A 665 -13.52 -3.41 -12.20
CA LEU A 665 -14.47 -2.65 -11.39
C LEU A 665 -15.63 -2.10 -12.24
N LEU A 666 -15.34 -1.50 -13.40
CA LEU A 666 -16.35 -1.02 -14.34
C LEU A 666 -17.20 -2.19 -14.89
N ARG A 667 -16.59 -3.32 -15.24
CA ARG A 667 -17.22 -4.53 -15.82
C ARG A 667 -18.21 -5.17 -14.87
N SER A 668 -17.90 -5.20 -13.56
CA SER A 668 -18.79 -5.77 -12.54
C SER A 668 -20.18 -5.10 -12.47
N LYS A 669 -20.32 -3.91 -13.07
CA LYS A 669 -21.55 -3.11 -13.07
C LYS A 669 -22.02 -2.65 -14.46
N PHE A 670 -21.27 -2.95 -15.52
CA PHE A 670 -21.53 -2.52 -16.89
C PHE A 670 -22.20 -3.64 -17.70
N THR A 671 -23.43 -3.43 -18.15
CA THR A 671 -24.25 -4.44 -18.83
C THR A 671 -24.29 -4.33 -20.36
N ALA A 672 -23.66 -3.31 -20.96
CA ALA A 672 -23.76 -3.06 -22.40
C ALA A 672 -22.51 -3.54 -23.16
N SER A 673 -22.37 -4.85 -23.35
CA SER A 673 -21.24 -5.45 -24.08
C SER A 673 -21.17 -5.09 -25.59
N ASP A 674 -22.14 -4.34 -26.11
CA ASP A 674 -22.24 -3.86 -27.50
C ASP A 674 -22.04 -2.34 -27.69
N ALA A 675 -21.62 -1.60 -26.65
CA ALA A 675 -21.39 -0.17 -26.82
C ALA A 675 -20.17 0.09 -27.72
N SER A 676 -20.36 0.88 -28.79
CA SER A 676 -19.31 1.51 -29.60
C SER A 676 -19.33 3.04 -29.44
N ASP A 677 -18.23 3.73 -29.74
CA ASP A 677 -18.18 5.20 -29.83
C ASP A 677 -18.71 5.75 -31.16
N LEU A 678 -18.55 7.05 -31.44
CA LEU A 678 -19.03 7.66 -32.69
C LEU A 678 -18.29 7.16 -33.94
N GLU A 679 -17.10 6.59 -33.79
CA GLU A 679 -16.31 5.98 -34.87
C GLU A 679 -16.60 4.47 -35.03
N GLY A 680 -17.46 3.91 -34.19
CA GLY A 680 -17.76 2.48 -34.19
C GLY A 680 -16.74 1.63 -33.42
N HIS A 681 -15.77 2.25 -32.73
CA HIS A 681 -14.79 1.51 -31.94
C HIS A 681 -15.41 0.91 -30.68
N THR A 682 -15.08 -0.35 -30.46
CA THR A 682 -15.46 -1.10 -29.24
C THR A 682 -14.30 -1.14 -28.25
N VAL A 683 -14.55 -1.66 -27.04
CA VAL A 683 -13.51 -1.90 -26.02
C VAL A 683 -12.29 -2.66 -26.58
N LEU A 684 -12.53 -3.65 -27.46
CA LEU A 684 -11.47 -4.45 -28.05
C LEU A 684 -10.61 -3.64 -29.03
N HIS A 685 -11.21 -2.71 -29.80
CA HIS A 685 -10.45 -1.79 -30.65
C HIS A 685 -9.48 -0.93 -29.83
N TYR A 686 -9.97 -0.33 -28.73
CA TYR A 686 -9.13 0.46 -27.83
C TYR A 686 -8.05 -0.37 -27.11
N ALA A 687 -8.37 -1.60 -26.70
CA ALA A 687 -7.39 -2.51 -26.10
C ALA A 687 -6.26 -2.86 -27.09
N CYS A 688 -6.62 -3.11 -28.35
CA CYS A 688 -5.70 -3.37 -29.43
C CYS A 688 -4.87 -2.14 -29.80
N GLU A 689 -5.43 -0.92 -29.73
CA GLU A 689 -4.67 0.31 -29.91
C GLU A 689 -3.65 0.53 -28.77
N GLY A 690 -4.08 0.28 -27.53
CA GLY A 690 -3.30 0.51 -26.30
C GLY A 690 -2.13 -0.44 -26.06
N GLY A 691 -2.13 -1.64 -26.66
CA GLY A 691 -1.00 -2.57 -26.58
C GLY A 691 -0.98 -3.49 -25.35
N SER A 692 -2.05 -3.54 -24.55
CA SER A 692 -2.11 -4.39 -23.35
C SER A 692 -2.51 -5.83 -23.66
N LEU A 693 -1.52 -6.71 -23.86
CA LEU A 693 -1.74 -8.14 -24.19
C LEU A 693 -2.53 -8.89 -23.11
N THR A 694 -2.21 -8.66 -21.84
CA THR A 694 -2.87 -9.34 -20.72
C THR A 694 -4.36 -9.04 -20.71
N PHE A 695 -4.72 -7.78 -20.92
CA PHE A 695 -6.11 -7.36 -20.99
C PHE A 695 -6.83 -7.94 -22.21
N VAL A 696 -6.19 -7.95 -23.38
CA VAL A 696 -6.77 -8.58 -24.59
C VAL A 696 -7.06 -10.06 -24.35
N LYS A 697 -6.14 -10.81 -23.74
CA LYS A 697 -6.35 -12.23 -23.39
C LYS A 697 -7.57 -12.42 -22.48
N GLU A 698 -7.64 -11.67 -21.39
CA GLU A 698 -8.73 -11.76 -20.42
C GLU A 698 -10.08 -11.30 -20.98
N LEU A 699 -10.08 -10.29 -21.87
CA LEU A 699 -11.28 -9.87 -22.58
C LEU A 699 -11.79 -10.99 -23.49
N LEU A 700 -10.89 -11.69 -24.18
CA LEU A 700 -11.22 -12.78 -25.09
C LEU A 700 -11.50 -14.13 -24.40
N ASP A 701 -11.01 -14.34 -23.18
CA ASP A 701 -11.24 -15.54 -22.35
C ASP A 701 -12.58 -15.52 -21.60
N GLY A 702 -13.17 -14.33 -21.36
CA GLY A 702 -14.51 -14.21 -20.77
C GLY A 702 -15.65 -14.40 -21.79
N ASP A 703 -16.91 -14.07 -21.42
CA ASP A 703 -18.11 -14.17 -22.28
C ASP A 703 -18.08 -13.38 -23.62
N PHE A 704 -16.95 -12.81 -24.01
CA PHE A 704 -16.73 -12.02 -25.22
C PHE A 704 -16.21 -12.82 -26.43
N VAL A 705 -16.16 -14.17 -26.33
CA VAL A 705 -15.68 -15.11 -27.36
C VAL A 705 -16.31 -14.90 -28.76
N GLY A 706 -17.45 -14.19 -28.87
CA GLY A 706 -18.16 -13.95 -30.13
C GLY A 706 -17.80 -12.68 -30.93
N ARG A 707 -16.80 -11.86 -30.55
CA ARG A 707 -16.59 -10.50 -31.11
C ARG A 707 -15.19 -10.18 -31.65
N LEU A 708 -14.48 -11.16 -32.22
CA LEU A 708 -13.11 -10.95 -32.76
C LEU A 708 -13.05 -10.07 -34.02
N ASP A 709 -14.08 -10.14 -34.87
CA ASP A 709 -14.14 -9.45 -36.17
C ASP A 709 -15.20 -8.32 -36.18
N VAL A 710 -15.40 -7.62 -35.05
CA VAL A 710 -16.30 -6.46 -35.02
C VAL A 710 -15.72 -5.35 -35.89
N LEU A 711 -16.58 -4.70 -36.68
CA LEU A 711 -16.18 -3.66 -37.61
C LEU A 711 -16.46 -2.27 -37.03
N ASP A 712 -15.50 -1.36 -37.17
CA ASP A 712 -15.71 0.07 -36.94
C ASP A 712 -16.38 0.73 -38.16
N ASN A 713 -16.57 2.05 -38.12
CA ASN A 713 -17.17 2.80 -39.21
C ASN A 713 -16.29 2.85 -40.47
N GLU A 714 -15.02 2.42 -40.42
CA GLU A 714 -14.13 2.26 -41.56
C GLU A 714 -14.03 0.80 -42.03
N GLU A 715 -14.90 -0.08 -41.53
CA GLU A 715 -14.88 -1.52 -41.77
C GLU A 715 -13.57 -2.19 -41.29
N ARG A 716 -12.87 -1.57 -40.34
CA ARG A 716 -11.66 -2.13 -39.73
C ARG A 716 -12.03 -3.03 -38.57
N THR A 717 -11.33 -4.15 -38.48
CA THR A 717 -11.38 -5.07 -37.32
C THR A 717 -10.35 -4.69 -36.25
N PRO A 718 -10.45 -5.20 -35.01
CA PRO A 718 -9.42 -5.03 -34.00
C PRO A 718 -8.02 -5.50 -34.46
N LEU A 719 -7.97 -6.49 -35.36
CA LEU A 719 -6.73 -6.95 -35.97
C LEU A 719 -6.08 -5.87 -36.86
N HIS A 720 -6.88 -5.08 -37.59
CA HIS A 720 -6.36 -3.92 -38.34
C HIS A 720 -5.72 -2.92 -37.39
N ILE A 721 -6.42 -2.55 -36.31
CA ILE A 721 -5.91 -1.60 -35.32
C ILE A 721 -4.61 -2.10 -34.65
N ALA A 722 -4.57 -3.37 -34.23
CA ALA A 722 -3.37 -3.97 -33.65
C ALA A 722 -2.19 -3.99 -34.65
N ALA A 723 -2.47 -4.25 -35.93
CA ALA A 723 -1.45 -4.26 -36.98
C ALA A 723 -0.90 -2.85 -37.26
N THR A 724 -1.77 -1.84 -37.33
CA THR A 724 -1.40 -0.42 -37.49
C THR A 724 -0.65 0.12 -36.28
N ALA A 725 -1.05 -0.27 -35.07
CA ALA A 725 -0.34 0.11 -33.85
C ALA A 725 0.99 -0.63 -33.68
N GLY A 726 1.20 -1.75 -34.39
CA GLY A 726 2.45 -2.52 -34.39
C GLY A 726 2.58 -3.53 -33.23
N HIS A 727 1.49 -3.87 -32.56
CA HIS A 727 1.51 -4.72 -31.35
C HIS A 727 1.55 -6.22 -31.69
N LEU A 728 2.75 -6.72 -32.04
CA LEU A 728 2.99 -8.10 -32.49
C LEU A 728 2.35 -9.18 -31.61
N GLN A 729 2.46 -9.07 -30.29
CA GLN A 729 1.93 -10.11 -29.39
C GLN A 729 0.39 -10.15 -29.39
N ILE A 730 -0.27 -9.00 -29.57
CA ILE A 730 -1.73 -8.93 -29.70
C ILE A 730 -2.16 -9.52 -31.03
N VAL A 731 -1.45 -9.21 -32.12
CA VAL A 731 -1.69 -9.80 -33.44
C VAL A 731 -1.60 -11.32 -33.37
N ARG A 732 -0.58 -11.88 -32.70
CA ARG A 732 -0.45 -13.32 -32.48
C ARG A 732 -1.64 -13.91 -31.74
N GLU A 733 -2.03 -13.30 -30.63
CA GLU A 733 -3.16 -13.76 -29.82
C GLU A 733 -4.48 -13.77 -30.60
N LEU A 734 -4.75 -12.69 -31.35
CA LEU A 734 -5.95 -12.59 -32.19
C LEU A 734 -5.97 -13.68 -33.28
N LEU A 735 -4.83 -13.94 -33.95
CA LEU A 735 -4.71 -14.99 -34.95
C LEU A 735 -4.81 -16.40 -34.35
N GLU A 736 -4.26 -16.63 -33.15
CA GLU A 736 -4.39 -17.90 -32.42
C GLU A 736 -5.86 -18.21 -32.09
N ARG A 737 -6.67 -17.18 -31.84
CA ARG A 737 -8.12 -17.28 -31.64
C ARG A 737 -8.94 -17.24 -32.93
N ARG A 738 -8.27 -17.30 -34.10
CA ARG A 738 -8.87 -17.33 -35.45
C ARG A 738 -9.57 -16.03 -35.89
N ALA A 739 -9.07 -14.87 -35.47
CA ALA A 739 -9.48 -13.60 -36.09
C ALA A 739 -9.17 -13.61 -37.61
N ASN A 740 -10.05 -13.02 -38.41
CA ASN A 740 -9.92 -13.07 -39.86
C ASN A 740 -8.91 -12.03 -40.37
N SER A 741 -7.78 -12.50 -40.90
CA SER A 741 -6.72 -11.66 -41.48
C SER A 741 -7.02 -11.17 -42.90
N GLU A 742 -8.08 -11.66 -43.54
CA GLU A 742 -8.39 -11.38 -44.94
C GLU A 742 -9.51 -10.35 -45.13
N LEU A 743 -10.12 -9.87 -44.04
CA LEU A 743 -11.15 -8.84 -44.14
C LEU A 743 -10.52 -7.52 -44.59
N PRO A 744 -11.05 -6.89 -45.65
CA PRO A 744 -10.62 -5.56 -46.06
C PRO A 744 -11.35 -4.45 -45.28
N ASP A 745 -10.66 -3.34 -45.05
CA ASP A 745 -11.29 -2.08 -44.66
C ASP A 745 -12.01 -1.40 -45.86
N LYS A 746 -12.60 -0.22 -45.63
CA LYS A 746 -13.26 0.59 -46.67
C LYS A 746 -12.38 0.97 -47.86
N ASN A 747 -11.05 0.98 -47.68
CA ASN A 747 -10.08 1.28 -48.74
C ASN A 747 -9.56 -0.01 -49.42
N HIS A 748 -10.15 -1.16 -49.12
CA HIS A 748 -9.72 -2.48 -49.57
C HIS A 748 -8.34 -2.91 -49.05
N TYR A 749 -7.90 -2.34 -47.92
CA TYR A 749 -6.66 -2.74 -47.26
C TYR A 749 -6.92 -3.81 -46.21
N THR A 750 -6.14 -4.88 -46.27
CA THR A 750 -6.11 -5.92 -45.22
C THR A 750 -5.20 -5.48 -44.07
N PRO A 751 -5.27 -6.12 -42.88
CA PRO A 751 -4.37 -5.84 -41.76
C PRO A 751 -2.89 -5.94 -42.16
N LEU A 752 -2.56 -6.85 -43.09
CA LEU A 752 -1.21 -7.03 -43.61
C LEU A 752 -0.70 -5.75 -44.30
N LYS A 753 -1.57 -5.05 -45.03
CA LYS A 753 -1.20 -3.82 -45.75
C LYS A 753 -1.00 -2.64 -44.80
N LEU A 754 -1.71 -2.63 -43.68
CA LEU A 754 -1.64 -1.59 -42.65
C LEU A 754 -0.60 -1.87 -41.55
N ALA A 755 0.11 -3.00 -41.63
CA ALA A 755 1.07 -3.42 -40.63
C ALA A 755 2.26 -2.45 -40.51
N ASN A 756 2.54 -1.99 -39.29
CA ASN A 756 3.51 -0.93 -39.04
C ASN A 756 4.96 -1.42 -38.84
N ASN A 757 5.18 -2.72 -38.58
CA ASN A 757 6.54 -3.26 -38.41
C ASN A 757 6.72 -4.67 -39.00
N GLU A 758 7.97 -5.04 -39.29
CA GLU A 758 8.33 -6.31 -39.93
C GLU A 758 7.87 -7.55 -39.13
N GLY A 759 7.82 -7.44 -37.81
CA GLY A 759 7.38 -8.53 -36.94
C GLY A 759 5.91 -8.88 -37.20
N VAL A 760 5.06 -7.86 -37.25
CA VAL A 760 3.62 -8.01 -37.55
C VAL A 760 3.41 -8.50 -38.98
N ILE A 761 4.16 -7.97 -39.95
CA ILE A 761 4.09 -8.41 -41.36
C ILE A 761 4.39 -9.91 -41.47
N LYS A 762 5.46 -10.39 -40.83
CA LYS A 762 5.84 -11.81 -40.84
C LYS A 762 4.77 -12.72 -40.24
N GLU A 763 4.05 -12.26 -39.22
CA GLU A 763 3.01 -13.04 -38.56
C GLU A 763 1.69 -13.08 -39.33
N LEU A 764 1.37 -12.01 -40.07
CA LEU A 764 0.17 -11.91 -40.91
C LEU A 764 0.35 -12.55 -42.30
N LEU A 765 1.58 -12.82 -42.73
CA LEU A 765 1.82 -13.56 -43.96
C LEU A 765 1.32 -15.01 -43.79
N PRO A 766 0.63 -15.58 -44.80
CA PRO A 766 0.25 -16.99 -44.79
C PRO A 766 1.52 -17.83 -44.65
N SER A 767 1.68 -18.54 -43.53
CA SER A 767 2.77 -19.48 -43.35
C SER A 767 2.61 -20.61 -44.37
N ASP A 768 3.54 -20.74 -45.30
CA ASP A 768 3.60 -21.86 -46.24
C ASP A 768 3.50 -23.20 -45.48
N GLY A 769 2.36 -23.88 -45.61
CA GLY A 769 2.28 -25.34 -45.62
C GLY A 769 2.55 -26.13 -44.34
N LYS A 770 2.35 -25.62 -43.11
CA LYS A 770 2.31 -26.49 -41.90
C LYS A 770 1.16 -26.16 -40.94
N THR A 771 0.03 -26.83 -41.20
CA THR A 771 -0.98 -27.30 -40.22
C THR A 771 -0.97 -26.64 -38.82
N ARG A 772 -1.79 -25.60 -38.64
CA ARG A 772 -2.13 -25.02 -37.31
C ARG A 772 -3.22 -25.80 -36.55
N ALA A 773 -3.47 -27.07 -36.89
CA ALA A 773 -4.58 -27.88 -36.39
C ALA A 773 -4.21 -29.06 -35.48
N GLN A 774 -2.96 -29.23 -35.03
CA GLN A 774 -2.54 -30.46 -34.32
C GLN A 774 -1.90 -30.31 -32.92
N ARG A 775 -2.00 -29.16 -32.25
CA ARG A 775 -1.35 -28.99 -30.93
C ARG A 775 -2.21 -29.26 -29.69
N VAL A 776 -3.49 -29.62 -29.82
CA VAL A 776 -4.40 -29.80 -28.65
C VAL A 776 -4.96 -31.23 -28.47
N GLU A 777 -4.83 -32.15 -29.45
CA GLU A 777 -5.40 -33.52 -29.31
C GLU A 777 -4.54 -34.52 -28.49
N ARG A 778 -3.64 -34.05 -27.61
CA ARG A 778 -2.89 -34.92 -26.68
C ARG A 778 -3.11 -34.53 -25.23
N SER A 779 -4.36 -34.50 -24.78
CA SER A 779 -4.65 -34.58 -23.33
C SER A 779 -5.99 -35.19 -22.95
N ASP A 780 -6.94 -35.40 -23.86
CA ASP A 780 -8.23 -36.02 -23.51
C ASP A 780 -8.64 -37.15 -24.46
N SER A 781 -8.30 -38.39 -24.11
CA SER A 781 -9.08 -39.57 -24.51
C SER A 781 -8.61 -40.83 -23.77
N ARG A 782 -9.03 -40.95 -22.50
CA ARG A 782 -9.34 -42.27 -21.91
C ARG A 782 -10.74 -42.20 -21.30
N ARG A 783 -11.61 -43.10 -21.79
CA ARG A 783 -13.03 -43.35 -21.40
C ARG A 783 -13.99 -42.33 -22.00
N CYS A 784 -15.03 -42.67 -22.76
CA CYS A 784 -15.85 -43.87 -22.81
C CYS A 784 -16.25 -44.23 -24.25
N TRP A 785 -16.47 -45.52 -24.48
CA TRP A 785 -17.10 -46.07 -25.69
C TRP A 785 -18.60 -45.73 -25.72
N GLY A 786 -19.16 -45.60 -26.93
CA GLY A 786 -20.60 -45.42 -27.15
C GLY A 786 -20.99 -45.36 -28.63
N THR A 787 -20.92 -46.53 -29.27
CA THR A 787 -21.57 -46.97 -30.53
C THR A 787 -22.59 -46.10 -31.27
N SER A 788 -22.50 -46.19 -32.62
CA SER A 788 -23.58 -46.15 -33.65
C SER A 788 -24.17 -44.78 -34.01
N ALA A 789 -24.55 -44.46 -35.25
CA ALA A 789 -24.33 -44.98 -36.60
C ALA A 789 -24.95 -43.95 -37.60
N PHE A 790 -24.80 -44.23 -38.90
CA PHE A 790 -25.61 -43.74 -40.03
C PHE A 790 -25.21 -42.46 -40.80
N ARG A 791 -24.72 -42.75 -42.02
CA ARG A 791 -25.06 -42.19 -43.35
C ARG A 791 -24.88 -40.67 -43.55
N GLY A 792 -24.21 -40.18 -44.60
CA GLY A 792 -23.83 -40.77 -45.88
C GLY A 792 -24.11 -39.76 -47.00
N LYS A 793 -23.47 -39.99 -48.15
CA LYS A 793 -23.68 -39.37 -49.48
C LYS A 793 -23.00 -38.01 -49.71
N LEU A 794 -21.95 -37.99 -50.55
CA LEU A 794 -21.96 -37.86 -52.04
C LEU A 794 -22.04 -36.37 -52.41
N ILE A 795 -21.36 -35.78 -53.40
CA ILE A 795 -20.44 -36.23 -54.45
C ILE A 795 -19.99 -34.95 -55.22
N CYS A 796 -18.95 -35.09 -56.06
CA CYS A 796 -18.61 -34.24 -57.23
C CYS A 796 -18.00 -32.84 -56.96
N THR A 797 -16.71 -32.61 -57.30
CA THR A 797 -16.16 -32.21 -58.63
C THR A 797 -16.67 -30.83 -59.06
N LEU A 798 -15.86 -29.86 -59.50
CA LEU A 798 -14.78 -29.89 -60.51
C LEU A 798 -14.31 -28.41 -60.64
N THR A 799 -13.02 -28.19 -60.98
CA THR A 799 -12.47 -27.07 -61.81
C THR A 799 -12.93 -25.63 -61.53
N LEU A 800 -12.06 -24.66 -61.26
CA LEU A 800 -10.84 -24.26 -61.99
C LEU A 800 -9.99 -23.39 -61.06
#